data_AF-A0A8H7ZCV1-F1
#
_entry.id   AF-A0A8H7ZCV1-F1
#
_cell.length_a   1.000
_cell.length_b   1.000
_cell.length_c   1.000
_cell.angle_alpha   90.00
_cell.angle_beta   90.00
_cell.angle_gamma   90.00
#
_symmetry.space_group_name_H-M   'P 1'
#
loop_
_entity.id
_entity.type
_entity.pdbx_description
1 polymer ?
#
loop_
_entity_poly.entity_id
_entity_poly.type
_entity_poly.pdbx_seq_one_letter_code
_entity_poly.pdbx_strand_id
1 'polypeptide(L)'
;MLPRRLCRSFSYVVILLLTALVLLLLANKHQIVDLNKYVPYDLFASTAPSFFQPPSDVFLLDISINSCPFYNSKNPSCGKPNPDAGKYGDLTEYEGGWVRLKKDLCLGKSWIKKEMFSVKEINHANYQRMLSKSQLPDEVILDIAISDPENDSKIKGNGKLKLPKHVIEDYHKQKVYDGTSQDNLVEQNKDEVLDGSTPDSSKASHKIQEMNEKSSPEKPDENKAKADSTKDGDDDDEKHNKRAKVSSKDDLTRVYYIPSKEELTKSGWQYKSHGIWTKYGPHTSKDVITAFDVLFGYDAVDPRPNWKLIKSPIRDVCTLVKIPPFITYRRGPKLDYKKEYSKPLAMNDNNEFKILQVADLHFSTGFGKCLNPEPASSASSCQADPRTLKFVNKVLDIEKPDFVVLTGDQIFGSGAPDSETAAFKALSPFIEREIPFAIVLGNHDAEGSLGSKELMGLYSDLPYSVAAMGPESVDGYGNYITTVQGRTKSSVALSFYFVDSHAYSMNKKVFPGYDWIKENQLIYMKEEAESIKDGIAEFQKEKSTENGESKNKFHLSMAFFHIPIPEFKKTNQPLIGEHREGVIAPNYNSGVRDAFHSIGVSAISVGHDHCNDYCLLDEEQSPTDDNKIWLCYGGGVGLGGYGGYGGYVRRLRTYVLNTAKGEIKTWKRTENEPEKKIDEQVLVSGGNVVNWK
;
A
#
# COMPACT_ATOMS: atom_id res chain seq x y z
N MET A 1 27.41 59.42 20.50
CA MET A 1 27.08 58.19 19.75
C MET A 1 26.47 57.19 20.72
N LEU A 2 25.35 56.54 20.41
CA LEU A 2 24.83 55.48 21.30
C LEU A 2 25.77 54.26 21.29
N PRO A 3 25.89 53.53 22.42
CA PRO A 3 26.67 52.29 22.48
C PRO A 3 26.17 51.25 21.46
N ARG A 4 27.08 50.57 20.76
CA ARG A 4 26.73 49.56 19.73
C ARG A 4 25.78 48.46 20.24
N ARG A 5 25.82 48.13 21.54
CA ARG A 5 24.85 47.21 22.17
C ARG A 5 23.43 47.78 22.20
N LEU A 6 23.26 49.04 22.59
CA LEU A 6 21.95 49.71 22.59
C LEU A 6 21.37 49.82 21.17
N CYS A 7 22.19 50.16 20.17
CA CYS A 7 21.71 50.16 18.78
C CYS A 7 21.28 48.76 18.31
N ARG A 8 21.98 47.69 18.70
CA ARG A 8 21.57 46.30 18.40
C ARG A 8 20.28 45.92 19.11
N SER A 9 20.15 46.18 20.42
CA SER A 9 18.92 45.92 21.17
C SER A 9 17.72 46.68 20.58
N PHE A 10 17.91 47.95 20.22
CA PHE A 10 16.86 48.74 19.57
C PHE A 10 16.51 48.18 18.18
N SER A 11 17.49 47.73 17.40
CA SER A 11 17.26 47.07 16.12
C SER A 11 16.46 45.77 16.27
N TYR A 12 16.78 44.95 17.28
CA TYR A 12 16.03 43.71 17.55
C TYR A 12 14.59 43.99 18.01
N VAL A 13 14.36 45.00 18.85
CA VAL A 13 13.01 45.41 19.26
C VAL A 13 12.20 45.94 18.06
N VAL A 14 12.81 46.76 17.21
CA VAL A 14 12.16 47.26 15.98
C VAL A 14 11.85 46.13 15.00
N ILE A 15 12.76 45.18 14.80
CA ILE A 15 12.52 43.99 13.97
C ILE A 15 11.36 43.15 14.56
N LEU A 16 11.40 42.86 15.87
CA LEU A 16 10.37 42.08 16.55
C LEU A 16 8.98 42.72 16.40
N LEU A 17 8.88 44.03 16.62
CA LEU A 17 7.64 44.80 16.46
C LEU A 17 7.16 44.84 15.01
N LEU A 18 8.07 44.95 14.03
CA LEU A 18 7.71 44.86 12.61
C LEU A 18 7.20 43.46 12.24
N THR A 19 7.85 42.38 12.69
CA THR A 19 7.33 41.02 12.49
C THR A 19 5.98 40.81 13.15
N ALA A 20 5.79 41.29 14.39
CA ALA A 20 4.51 41.19 15.09
C ALA A 20 3.40 41.98 14.36
N LEU A 21 3.71 43.17 13.86
CA LEU A 21 2.78 43.99 13.08
C LEU A 21 2.44 43.34 11.72
N VAL A 22 3.41 42.73 11.04
CA VAL A 22 3.17 41.99 9.79
C VAL A 22 2.32 40.74 10.05
N LEU A 23 2.59 39.98 11.11
CA LEU A 23 1.77 38.82 11.50
C LEU A 23 0.34 39.24 11.88
N LEU A 24 0.16 40.36 12.59
CA LEU A 24 -1.16 40.94 12.87
C LEU A 24 -1.88 41.41 11.60
N LEU A 25 -1.18 42.02 10.64
CA LEU A 25 -1.76 42.45 9.37
C LEU A 25 -2.08 41.27 8.43
N LEU A 26 -1.35 40.16 8.54
CA LEU A 26 -1.68 38.89 7.88
C LEU A 26 -2.91 38.22 8.52
N ALA A 27 -2.98 38.20 9.86
CA ALA A 27 -4.11 37.63 10.60
C ALA A 27 -5.41 38.44 10.46
N ASN A 28 -5.30 39.77 10.33
CA ASN A 28 -6.45 40.68 10.30
C ASN A 28 -6.97 41.00 8.88
N LYS A 29 -6.49 40.28 7.85
CA LYS A 29 -7.02 40.35 6.50
C LYS A 29 -7.79 39.07 6.21
N HIS A 30 -9.12 39.15 6.08
CA HIS A 30 -9.98 38.05 5.63
C HIS A 30 -9.76 37.72 4.14
N GLN A 31 -8.55 37.29 3.79
CA GLN A 31 -8.29 36.43 2.65
C GLN A 31 -7.81 35.12 3.23
N ILE A 32 -8.39 34.00 2.80
CA ILE A 32 -7.84 32.68 3.08
C ILE A 32 -6.47 32.62 2.40
N VAL A 33 -5.42 32.88 3.17
CA VAL A 33 -4.04 32.71 2.72
C VAL A 33 -3.79 31.21 2.76
N ASP A 34 -3.84 30.59 1.59
CA ASP A 34 -3.39 29.22 1.40
C ASP A 34 -1.90 29.14 1.77
N LEU A 35 -1.62 28.73 3.01
CA LEU A 35 -0.28 28.66 3.60
C LEU A 35 0.65 27.75 2.79
N ASN A 36 0.10 26.75 2.09
CA ASN A 36 0.81 25.86 1.16
C ASN A 36 1.49 26.60 0.00
N LYS A 37 1.12 27.87 -0.25
CA LYS A 37 1.71 28.71 -1.30
C LYS A 37 2.93 29.52 -0.86
N TYR A 38 3.12 29.69 0.45
CA TYR A 38 4.16 30.57 1.03
C TYR A 38 5.11 29.86 1.99
N VAL A 39 4.72 28.70 2.50
CA VAL A 39 5.61 27.77 3.19
C VAL A 39 5.89 26.62 2.23
N PRO A 40 7.16 26.25 1.93
CA PRO A 40 7.42 25.02 1.18
C PRO A 40 6.81 23.84 1.95
N TYR A 41 6.13 22.95 1.22
CA TYR A 41 5.31 21.88 1.79
C TYR A 41 6.09 21.03 2.81
N ASP A 42 7.40 20.86 2.60
CA ASP A 42 8.36 20.19 3.49
C ASP A 42 8.42 20.71 4.96
N LEU A 43 7.87 21.89 5.28
CA LEU A 43 7.91 22.42 6.65
C LEU A 43 6.74 21.95 7.54
N PHE A 44 5.61 21.54 6.96
CA PHE A 44 4.41 21.12 7.70
C PHE A 44 3.64 19.93 7.08
N ALA A 45 3.95 19.52 5.85
CA ALA A 45 3.47 18.26 5.28
C ALA A 45 4.40 17.11 5.69
N SER A 46 3.81 15.97 6.01
CA SER A 46 4.48 14.82 6.64
C SER A 46 5.24 15.17 7.94
N THR A 47 4.51 15.36 9.04
CA THR A 47 5.04 15.05 10.39
C THR A 47 5.27 13.54 10.60
N ALA A 48 4.80 12.73 9.63
CA ALA A 48 5.34 11.41 9.30
C ALA A 48 6.80 11.54 8.83
N PRO A 49 7.78 10.87 9.46
CA PRO A 49 9.15 10.84 8.96
C PRO A 49 9.20 10.34 7.51
N SER A 50 10.16 10.80 6.71
CA SER A 50 10.44 10.36 5.32
C SER A 50 10.89 8.89 5.19
N PHE A 51 10.58 8.06 6.18
CA PHE A 51 11.07 6.70 6.37
C PHE A 51 10.60 5.74 5.26
N PHE A 52 9.35 5.88 4.80
CA PHE A 52 8.73 5.01 3.79
C PHE A 52 8.87 5.54 2.35
N GLN A 53 9.38 6.76 2.21
CA GLN A 53 9.72 7.38 0.95
C GLN A 53 10.98 8.22 1.15
N PRO A 54 12.18 7.60 1.13
CA PRO A 54 13.42 8.34 1.32
C PRO A 54 13.57 9.40 0.23
N PRO A 55 14.24 10.53 0.53
CA PRO A 55 14.48 11.60 -0.44
C PRO A 55 15.06 11.10 -1.77
N SER A 56 14.75 11.77 -2.87
CA SER A 56 15.33 11.46 -4.19
C SER A 56 16.49 12.37 -4.57
N ASP A 57 17.04 13.12 -3.62
CA ASP A 57 18.24 13.96 -3.80
C ASP A 57 19.54 13.16 -3.55
N VAL A 58 19.47 11.83 -3.41
CA VAL A 58 20.63 10.93 -3.32
C VAL A 58 20.76 10.01 -4.55
N PHE A 59 21.99 9.76 -4.96
CA PHE A 59 22.34 8.69 -5.90
C PHE A 59 22.78 7.44 -5.13
N LEU A 60 22.36 6.27 -5.61
CA LEU A 60 22.69 4.98 -5.01
C LEU A 60 23.86 4.36 -5.79
N LEU A 61 24.98 4.16 -5.10
CA LEU A 61 26.26 3.78 -5.69
C LEU A 61 26.63 2.32 -5.47
N ASP A 62 26.17 1.70 -4.38
CA ASP A 62 26.41 0.28 -4.13
C ASP A 62 25.41 -0.31 -3.12
N ILE A 63 25.35 -1.63 -3.01
CA ILE A 63 24.58 -2.38 -2.00
C ILE A 63 25.40 -3.49 -1.36
N SER A 64 25.10 -3.82 -0.11
CA SER A 64 25.70 -4.95 0.61
C SER A 64 24.72 -5.57 1.61
N ILE A 65 24.90 -6.85 1.90
CA ILE A 65 24.22 -7.55 3.00
C ILE A 65 25.29 -8.14 3.89
N ASN A 66 25.39 -7.64 5.13
CA ASN A 66 26.40 -8.07 6.09
C ASN A 66 25.74 -8.50 7.41
N SER A 67 26.31 -9.54 8.02
CA SER A 67 25.90 -9.98 9.35
C SER A 67 26.30 -8.99 10.45
N CYS A 68 25.42 -8.84 11.43
CA CYS A 68 25.66 -8.08 12.65
C CYS A 68 25.48 -9.01 13.87
N PRO A 69 26.54 -9.33 14.64
CA PRO A 69 26.43 -10.19 15.82
C PRO A 69 25.44 -9.63 16.84
N PHE A 70 24.63 -10.49 17.46
CA PHE A 70 23.49 -10.08 18.30
C PHE A 70 23.91 -9.12 19.43
N TYR A 71 25.03 -9.39 20.09
CA TYR A 71 25.59 -8.55 21.17
C TYR A 71 25.97 -7.12 20.72
N ASN A 72 26.22 -6.90 19.43
CA ASN A 72 26.57 -5.60 18.85
C ASN A 72 25.37 -4.97 18.09
N SER A 73 24.18 -5.58 18.10
CA SER A 73 23.01 -5.13 17.31
C SER A 73 22.49 -3.73 17.64
N LYS A 74 22.79 -3.20 18.83
CA LYS A 74 22.48 -1.82 19.23
C LYS A 74 23.40 -0.78 18.58
N ASN A 75 24.59 -1.16 18.11
CA ASN A 75 25.52 -0.25 17.45
C ASN A 75 25.00 0.10 16.04
N PRO A 76 24.83 1.39 15.69
CA PRO A 76 24.32 1.81 14.36
C PRO A 76 25.25 1.42 13.20
N SER A 77 26.55 1.23 13.46
CA SER A 77 27.54 0.80 12.46
C SER A 77 27.64 -0.73 12.32
N CYS A 78 26.96 -1.51 13.17
CA CYS A 78 26.98 -2.97 13.04
C CYS A 78 26.20 -3.44 11.81
N GLY A 79 26.78 -4.32 11.00
CA GLY A 79 26.23 -4.74 9.71
C GLY A 79 26.37 -3.70 8.58
N LYS A 80 26.98 -2.55 8.84
CA LYS A 80 27.39 -1.57 7.81
C LYS A 80 28.78 -1.98 7.29
N PRO A 81 29.07 -1.94 5.97
CA PRO A 81 30.43 -2.10 5.46
C PRO A 81 31.37 -0.99 5.97
N ASN A 82 32.68 -1.23 5.91
CA ASN A 82 33.66 -0.17 6.16
C ASN A 82 33.47 0.99 5.15
N PRO A 83 33.79 2.25 5.51
CA PRO A 83 33.60 3.40 4.62
C PRO A 83 34.26 3.24 3.24
N ASP A 84 35.46 2.67 3.22
CA ASP A 84 36.30 2.39 2.04
C ASP A 84 35.79 1.25 1.16
N ALA A 85 34.84 0.44 1.63
CA ALA A 85 34.35 -0.72 0.89
C ALA A 85 33.56 -0.32 -0.39
N GLY A 86 33.81 -1.07 -1.48
CA GLY A 86 33.20 -0.87 -2.80
C GLY A 86 34.03 0.02 -3.72
N LYS A 87 33.60 0.15 -4.99
CA LYS A 87 34.36 0.83 -6.08
C LYS A 87 34.71 2.30 -5.77
N TYR A 88 33.94 2.96 -4.90
CA TYR A 88 34.01 4.39 -4.64
C TYR A 88 34.90 4.82 -3.47
N GLY A 89 35.52 3.91 -2.72
CA GLY A 89 36.35 4.27 -1.56
C GLY A 89 35.57 5.01 -0.46
N ASP A 90 36.25 5.69 0.45
CA ASP A 90 35.60 6.46 1.51
C ASP A 90 35.02 7.78 0.95
N LEU A 91 33.71 7.98 1.13
CA LEU A 91 32.97 9.16 0.64
C LEU A 91 32.66 10.18 1.74
N THR A 92 33.26 10.04 2.92
CA THR A 92 33.00 10.93 4.07
C THR A 92 33.32 12.40 3.74
N GLU A 93 34.31 12.69 2.88
CA GLU A 93 34.61 14.07 2.42
C GLU A 93 33.55 14.67 1.47
N TYR A 94 32.65 13.84 0.96
CA TYR A 94 31.48 14.21 0.16
C TYR A 94 30.17 14.05 0.92
N GLU A 95 30.21 13.86 2.25
CA GLU A 95 29.04 13.62 3.09
C GLU A 95 28.21 12.41 2.61
N GLY A 96 28.85 11.49 1.87
CA GLY A 96 28.28 10.24 1.39
C GLY A 96 28.84 9.04 2.14
N GLY A 97 28.24 7.87 1.94
CA GLY A 97 28.72 6.63 2.54
C GLY A 97 27.66 5.56 2.66
N TRP A 98 27.98 4.51 3.41
CA TRP A 98 27.05 3.41 3.65
C TRP A 98 25.97 3.79 4.67
N VAL A 99 24.71 3.48 4.38
CA VAL A 99 23.56 3.57 5.28
C VAL A 99 22.87 2.22 5.33
N ARG A 100 22.53 1.75 6.54
CA ARG A 100 21.81 0.49 6.72
C ARG A 100 20.30 0.72 6.77
N LEU A 101 19.53 -0.12 6.10
CA LEU A 101 18.08 -0.17 6.32
C LEU A 101 17.83 -0.58 7.79
N LYS A 102 16.79 -0.02 8.42
CA LYS A 102 16.42 -0.37 9.81
C LYS A 102 15.61 -1.69 9.90
N LYS A 103 15.79 -2.59 8.95
CA LYS A 103 15.13 -3.90 8.86
C LYS A 103 16.17 -5.01 9.06
N ASP A 104 15.86 -5.95 9.94
CA ASP A 104 16.63 -7.18 10.11
C ASP A 104 16.06 -8.23 9.16
N LEU A 105 16.87 -8.72 8.23
CA LEU A 105 16.41 -9.73 7.26
C LEU A 105 16.10 -11.09 7.92
N CYS A 106 16.46 -11.26 9.20
CA CYS A 106 16.03 -12.37 10.05
C CYS A 106 14.70 -12.15 10.80
N LEU A 107 14.00 -11.02 10.61
CA LEU A 107 12.77 -10.66 11.36
C LEU A 107 12.90 -10.86 12.88
N GLY A 108 14.09 -10.59 13.45
CA GLY A 108 14.39 -10.77 14.87
C GLY A 108 14.43 -12.21 15.38
N LYS A 109 14.29 -13.23 14.52
CA LYS A 109 14.22 -14.65 14.94
C LYS A 109 15.58 -15.31 15.21
N SER A 110 16.67 -14.72 14.71
CA SER A 110 18.03 -15.25 14.91
C SER A 110 18.63 -14.72 16.22
N TRP A 111 19.05 -15.65 17.08
CA TRP A 111 19.63 -15.37 18.40
C TRP A 111 21.15 -15.12 18.38
N ILE A 112 21.81 -15.41 17.25
CA ILE A 112 23.28 -15.30 17.10
C ILE A 112 23.67 -14.00 16.38
N LYS A 113 22.94 -13.64 15.32
CA LYS A 113 23.22 -12.48 14.46
C LYS A 113 21.95 -11.96 13.77
N LYS A 114 21.92 -10.66 13.51
CA LYS A 114 21.02 -10.04 12.53
C LYS A 114 21.68 -10.04 11.16
N GLU A 115 20.89 -9.93 10.09
CA GLU A 115 21.40 -9.70 8.74
C GLU A 115 20.92 -8.33 8.28
N MET A 116 21.85 -7.45 7.93
CA MET A 116 21.55 -6.04 7.62
C MET A 116 21.78 -5.74 6.14
N PHE A 117 20.76 -5.23 5.46
CA PHE A 117 20.89 -4.64 4.14
C PHE A 117 21.42 -3.20 4.26
N SER A 118 22.43 -2.85 3.46
CA SER A 118 23.02 -1.51 3.40
C SER A 118 23.14 -1.02 1.96
N VAL A 119 22.94 0.28 1.77
CA VAL A 119 23.10 1.01 0.51
C VAL A 119 24.23 2.03 0.68
N LYS A 120 25.03 2.25 -0.36
CA LYS A 120 26.01 3.36 -0.41
C LYS A 120 25.38 4.53 -1.14
N GLU A 121 25.19 5.63 -0.45
CA GLU A 121 24.46 6.82 -0.96
C GLU A 121 25.31 8.09 -0.89
N ILE A 122 24.95 9.07 -1.71
CA ILE A 122 25.58 10.39 -1.79
C ILE A 122 24.58 11.40 -2.35
N ASN A 123 24.52 12.62 -1.80
CA ASN A 123 23.67 13.68 -2.34
C ASN A 123 24.09 14.08 -3.77
N HIS A 124 23.12 14.42 -4.63
CA HIS A 124 23.34 14.77 -6.04
C HIS A 124 24.40 15.87 -6.23
N ALA A 125 24.37 16.95 -5.44
CA ALA A 125 25.33 18.05 -5.55
C ALA A 125 26.74 17.62 -5.12
N ASN A 126 26.83 16.78 -4.09
CA ASN A 126 28.10 16.22 -3.64
C ASN A 126 28.66 15.16 -4.61
N TYR A 127 27.81 14.44 -5.34
CA TYR A 127 28.25 13.54 -6.42
C TYR A 127 28.87 14.31 -7.59
N GLN A 128 28.25 15.43 -8.03
CA GLN A 128 28.87 16.31 -9.03
C GLN A 128 30.22 16.86 -8.54
N ARG A 129 30.31 17.26 -7.27
CA ARG A 129 31.56 17.68 -6.64
C ARG A 129 32.62 16.58 -6.68
N MET A 130 32.25 15.33 -6.37
CA MET A 130 33.12 14.15 -6.43
C MET A 130 33.63 13.89 -7.84
N LEU A 131 32.75 13.86 -8.85
CA LEU A 131 33.14 13.68 -10.25
C LEU A 131 34.05 14.80 -10.77
N SER A 132 33.89 16.05 -10.28
CA SER A 132 34.76 17.17 -10.67
C SER A 132 36.16 17.15 -10.06
N LYS A 133 36.37 16.41 -8.97
CA LYS A 133 37.62 16.41 -8.17
C LYS A 133 38.40 15.10 -8.21
N SER A 134 37.75 14.01 -8.58
CA SER A 134 38.32 12.65 -8.55
C SER A 134 38.28 12.01 -9.94
N GLN A 135 39.05 10.94 -10.14
CA GLN A 135 38.95 10.09 -11.33
C GLN A 135 37.96 8.93 -11.11
N LEU A 136 36.98 9.09 -10.22
CA LEU A 136 35.95 8.08 -9.96
C LEU A 136 34.94 8.04 -11.12
N PRO A 137 34.35 6.87 -11.42
CA PRO A 137 33.44 6.69 -12.54
C PRO A 137 32.08 7.37 -12.31
N ASP A 138 31.42 7.74 -13.40
CA ASP A 138 30.00 8.08 -13.43
C ASP A 138 29.17 6.78 -13.56
N GLU A 139 28.97 6.09 -12.43
CA GLU A 139 28.27 4.80 -12.35
C GLU A 139 27.35 4.70 -11.13
N VAL A 140 26.07 5.02 -11.30
CA VAL A 140 25.02 4.80 -10.30
C VAL A 140 24.21 3.54 -10.63
N ILE A 141 23.43 3.03 -9.68
CA ILE A 141 22.58 1.85 -9.91
C ILE A 141 21.36 2.22 -10.77
N LEU A 142 21.24 1.55 -11.93
CA LEU A 142 20.13 1.69 -12.88
C LEU A 142 19.11 0.55 -12.79
N ASP A 143 19.54 -0.66 -12.44
CA ASP A 143 18.62 -1.77 -12.26
C ASP A 143 19.15 -2.81 -11.29
N ILE A 144 18.27 -3.69 -10.86
CA ILE A 144 18.56 -4.77 -9.94
C ILE A 144 17.79 -6.03 -10.34
N ALA A 145 18.45 -7.18 -10.20
CA ALA A 145 17.85 -8.49 -10.43
C ALA A 145 18.21 -9.45 -9.31
N ILE A 146 17.30 -10.35 -8.98
CA ILE A 146 17.56 -11.46 -8.07
C ILE A 146 17.29 -12.75 -8.85
N SER A 147 18.25 -13.67 -8.77
CA SER A 147 18.17 -14.96 -9.45
C SER A 147 17.17 -15.90 -8.75
N ASP A 148 16.44 -16.69 -9.53
CA ASP A 148 15.57 -17.80 -9.10
C ASP A 148 16.20 -19.11 -9.58
N PRO A 149 16.76 -19.97 -8.70
CA PRO A 149 17.65 -21.02 -9.15
C PRO A 149 16.91 -22.16 -9.82
N GLU A 150 15.63 -22.32 -9.50
CA GLU A 150 14.77 -23.34 -10.09
C GLU A 150 14.34 -22.90 -11.50
N ASN A 151 13.94 -21.64 -11.67
CA ASN A 151 13.46 -21.14 -12.96
C ASN A 151 14.59 -20.69 -13.90
N ASP A 152 15.67 -20.09 -13.39
CA ASP A 152 16.83 -19.69 -14.20
C ASP A 152 17.58 -20.92 -14.75
N SER A 153 17.62 -22.04 -14.01
CA SER A 153 18.27 -23.27 -14.48
C SER A 153 17.47 -24.04 -15.55
N LYS A 154 16.17 -23.77 -15.68
CA LYS A 154 15.31 -24.27 -16.78
C LYS A 154 15.59 -23.55 -18.11
N ILE A 155 16.32 -22.43 -18.11
CA ILE A 155 16.77 -21.76 -19.33
C ILE A 155 17.88 -22.61 -19.96
N LYS A 156 17.70 -23.03 -21.21
CA LYS A 156 18.68 -23.84 -21.97
C LYS A 156 20.06 -23.15 -21.97
N GLY A 157 21.11 -23.90 -21.66
CA GLY A 157 22.49 -23.39 -21.49
C GLY A 157 22.80 -22.80 -20.10
N ASN A 158 21.81 -22.22 -19.41
CA ASN A 158 22.03 -21.50 -18.15
C ASN A 158 22.21 -22.41 -16.92
N GLY A 159 22.10 -23.73 -17.05
CA GLY A 159 22.09 -24.67 -15.93
C GLY A 159 23.28 -24.57 -14.98
N LYS A 160 24.46 -24.19 -15.49
CA LYS A 160 25.68 -23.96 -14.69
C LYS A 160 25.78 -22.55 -14.11
N LEU A 161 25.48 -21.52 -14.90
CA LEU A 161 25.68 -20.12 -14.51
C LEU A 161 24.53 -19.56 -13.66
N LYS A 162 23.29 -20.06 -13.86
CA LYS A 162 22.06 -19.69 -13.16
C LYS A 162 21.87 -18.17 -13.07
N LEU A 163 22.15 -17.48 -14.18
CA LEU A 163 21.95 -16.04 -14.34
C LEU A 163 20.46 -15.71 -14.31
N PRO A 164 20.05 -14.59 -13.67
CA PRO A 164 18.65 -14.18 -13.68
C PRO A 164 18.14 -14.00 -15.11
N LYS A 165 16.96 -14.54 -15.43
CA LYS A 165 16.29 -14.35 -16.73
C LYS A 165 16.30 -12.88 -17.20
N HIS A 166 16.02 -11.94 -16.29
CA HIS A 166 16.02 -10.49 -16.58
C HIS A 166 17.38 -9.96 -17.05
N VAL A 167 18.49 -10.48 -16.49
CA VAL A 167 19.85 -10.10 -16.86
C VAL A 167 20.21 -10.61 -18.25
N ILE A 168 19.82 -11.86 -18.57
CA ILE A 168 19.98 -12.44 -19.91
C ILE A 168 19.17 -11.63 -20.94
N GLU A 169 17.88 -11.39 -20.68
CA GLU A 169 17.01 -10.63 -21.59
C GLU A 169 17.51 -9.19 -21.82
N ASP A 170 18.01 -8.52 -20.78
CA ASP A 170 18.57 -7.18 -20.88
C ASP A 170 19.88 -7.14 -21.70
N TYR A 171 20.77 -8.13 -21.53
CA TYR A 171 21.97 -8.27 -22.38
C TYR A 171 21.59 -8.36 -23.87
N HIS A 172 20.59 -9.18 -24.21
CA HIS A 172 20.15 -9.32 -25.61
C HIS A 172 19.44 -8.09 -26.16
N LYS A 173 18.69 -7.33 -25.34
CA LYS A 173 18.05 -6.08 -25.78
C LYS A 173 19.05 -5.01 -26.24
N GLN A 174 20.31 -5.10 -25.78
CA GLN A 174 21.40 -4.20 -26.17
C GLN A 174 22.19 -4.66 -27.40
N LYS A 175 21.84 -5.80 -28.01
CA LYS A 175 22.57 -6.41 -29.14
C LYS A 175 21.68 -6.45 -30.38
N VAL A 176 22.28 -6.16 -31.53
CA VAL A 176 21.68 -6.43 -32.84
C VAL A 176 22.25 -7.75 -33.34
N TYR A 177 21.39 -8.75 -33.47
CA TYR A 177 21.72 -10.03 -34.10
C TYR A 177 21.27 -9.97 -35.57
N ASP A 178 22.23 -10.09 -36.49
CA ASP A 178 21.94 -10.40 -37.89
C ASP A 178 21.76 -11.92 -38.08
N GLY A 179 21.30 -12.35 -39.27
CA GLY A 179 21.02 -13.78 -39.52
C GLY A 179 22.25 -14.67 -39.28
N THR A 180 23.41 -14.24 -39.78
CA THR A 180 24.70 -14.93 -39.62
C THR A 180 25.13 -15.07 -38.17
N SER A 181 24.93 -14.03 -37.34
CA SER A 181 25.27 -14.07 -35.92
C SER A 181 24.24 -14.88 -35.11
N GLN A 182 22.96 -14.91 -35.50
CA GLN A 182 21.98 -15.83 -34.93
C GLN A 182 22.38 -17.30 -35.18
N ASP A 183 22.77 -17.64 -36.41
CA ASP A 183 23.18 -19.00 -36.78
C ASP A 183 24.50 -19.40 -36.09
N ASN A 184 25.50 -18.51 -36.06
CA ASN A 184 26.75 -18.73 -35.32
C ASN A 184 26.53 -18.92 -33.82
N LEU A 185 25.54 -18.26 -33.20
CA LEU A 185 25.21 -18.46 -31.78
C LEU A 185 24.48 -19.79 -31.54
N VAL A 186 23.63 -20.23 -32.48
CA VAL A 186 23.05 -21.58 -32.43
C VAL A 186 24.14 -22.65 -32.60
N GLU A 187 25.15 -22.38 -33.42
CA GLU A 187 26.28 -23.29 -33.66
C GLU A 187 27.27 -23.34 -32.48
N GLN A 188 27.66 -22.20 -31.91
CA GLN A 188 28.51 -22.14 -30.70
C GLN A 188 27.89 -22.84 -29.49
N ASN A 189 26.56 -22.89 -29.39
CA ASN A 189 25.84 -23.58 -28.33
C ASN A 189 25.51 -25.06 -28.63
N LYS A 190 26.05 -25.66 -29.71
CA LYS A 190 25.91 -27.11 -29.96
C LYS A 190 26.71 -27.96 -28.97
N ASP A 191 27.87 -27.47 -28.53
CA ASP A 191 28.88 -28.27 -27.83
C ASP A 191 29.00 -28.00 -26.32
N GLU A 192 28.18 -27.12 -25.73
CA GLU A 192 28.17 -26.85 -24.28
C GLU A 192 27.51 -27.96 -23.43
N VAL A 193 27.98 -29.20 -23.60
CA VAL A 193 27.86 -30.27 -22.60
C VAL A 193 29.19 -30.33 -21.83
N LEU A 194 29.36 -29.42 -20.87
CA LEU A 194 30.54 -29.44 -20.00
C LEU A 194 30.45 -30.61 -19.01
N ASP A 195 31.23 -31.64 -19.32
CA ASP A 195 31.65 -32.81 -18.52
C ASP A 195 31.14 -32.89 -17.06
N GLY A 196 30.42 -33.97 -16.78
CA GLY A 196 30.21 -34.54 -15.46
C GLY A 196 30.62 -36.01 -15.55
N SER A 197 31.86 -36.31 -15.17
CA SER A 197 32.54 -37.52 -15.59
C SER A 197 31.92 -38.81 -15.05
N THR A 198 31.59 -39.73 -15.96
CA THR A 198 31.80 -41.18 -15.80
C THR A 198 31.69 -41.89 -17.16
N PRO A 199 32.54 -42.87 -17.47
CA PRO A 199 32.40 -43.68 -18.67
C PRO A 199 31.41 -44.83 -18.44
N ASP A 200 30.46 -45.02 -19.35
CA ASP A 200 30.36 -46.21 -20.23
C ASP A 200 29.07 -46.09 -21.08
N SER A 201 29.23 -46.09 -22.40
CA SER A 201 28.15 -45.92 -23.38
C SER A 201 27.68 -47.26 -23.93
N SER A 202 26.96 -48.05 -23.13
CA SER A 202 26.48 -49.35 -23.58
C SER A 202 25.12 -49.81 -22.99
N LYS A 203 24.03 -49.09 -23.33
CA LYS A 203 22.64 -49.60 -23.44
C LYS A 203 21.66 -48.49 -23.86
N ALA A 204 21.14 -48.54 -25.10
CA ALA A 204 19.77 -48.16 -25.52
C ALA A 204 19.62 -47.92 -27.05
N SER A 205 20.32 -48.69 -27.90
CA SER A 205 20.00 -48.76 -29.33
C SER A 205 18.99 -49.89 -29.62
N HIS A 206 17.74 -49.75 -29.15
CA HIS A 206 16.62 -50.60 -29.59
C HIS A 206 15.27 -49.89 -29.46
N LYS A 207 14.37 -50.16 -30.42
CA LYS A 207 12.99 -49.65 -30.56
C LYS A 207 12.81 -48.15 -30.83
N ILE A 208 13.07 -47.70 -32.06
CA ILE A 208 12.03 -47.14 -32.97
C ILE A 208 12.40 -47.50 -34.42
N GLN A 209 12.25 -48.76 -34.82
CA GLN A 209 12.37 -49.18 -36.24
C GLN A 209 11.41 -50.34 -36.58
N GLU A 210 10.23 -50.35 -35.94
CA GLU A 210 9.15 -51.33 -36.15
C GLU A 210 7.76 -50.65 -36.10
N MET A 211 7.55 -49.58 -36.89
CA MET A 211 6.19 -49.03 -37.12
C MET A 211 5.93 -48.51 -38.55
N ASN A 212 6.90 -48.56 -39.46
CA ASN A 212 6.75 -48.09 -40.85
C ASN A 212 6.94 -49.22 -41.86
N GLU A 213 6.05 -50.22 -41.85
CA GLU A 213 5.83 -51.05 -43.02
C GLU A 213 4.41 -51.67 -43.02
N LYS A 214 3.51 -51.06 -43.83
CA LYS A 214 2.31 -51.61 -44.51
C LYS A 214 1.15 -50.61 -44.55
N SER A 215 1.06 -49.85 -45.63
CA SER A 215 -0.11 -49.87 -46.53
C SER A 215 -0.02 -48.79 -47.63
N SER A 216 -0.46 -49.17 -48.83
CA SER A 216 -0.73 -48.34 -50.01
C SER A 216 -1.55 -49.23 -50.97
N PRO A 217 -2.21 -48.69 -52.00
CA PRO A 217 -3.27 -47.67 -51.90
C PRO A 217 -4.50 -48.04 -52.76
N GLU A 218 -5.62 -47.31 -52.67
CA GLU A 218 -6.63 -47.32 -53.74
C GLU A 218 -7.41 -45.98 -53.85
N LYS A 219 -7.84 -45.66 -55.08
CA LYS A 219 -8.59 -44.45 -55.54
C LYS A 219 -10.11 -44.78 -55.62
N PRO A 220 -11.08 -43.91 -56.02
CA PRO A 220 -11.02 -42.55 -56.64
C PRO A 220 -11.92 -41.52 -55.85
N ASP A 221 -12.61 -40.47 -56.36
CA ASP A 221 -12.78 -39.93 -57.73
C ASP A 221 -12.93 -38.39 -57.86
N GLU A 222 -12.83 -37.96 -59.11
CA GLU A 222 -13.17 -36.71 -59.79
C GLU A 222 -14.57 -36.10 -59.52
N ASN A 223 -14.67 -34.76 -59.44
CA ASN A 223 -15.43 -33.88 -60.37
C ASN A 223 -15.27 -32.38 -59.94
N LYS A 224 -14.82 -31.48 -60.84
CA LYS A 224 -15.61 -30.49 -61.63
C LYS A 224 -16.36 -29.40 -60.81
N ALA A 225 -16.36 -28.11 -61.18
CA ALA A 225 -15.75 -27.40 -62.33
C ALA A 225 -15.83 -25.86 -62.15
N LYS A 226 -15.06 -25.10 -62.98
CA LYS A 226 -15.37 -23.80 -63.65
C LYS A 226 -15.88 -22.60 -62.80
N ALA A 227 -15.61 -21.33 -63.10
CA ALA A 227 -14.85 -20.58 -64.12
C ALA A 227 -14.35 -19.26 -63.42
N ASP A 228 -13.67 -18.27 -64.01
CA ASP A 228 -13.55 -17.87 -65.42
C ASP A 228 -12.26 -17.07 -65.67
N SER A 229 -11.94 -16.80 -66.94
CA SER A 229 -10.62 -16.35 -67.41
C SER A 229 -10.66 -15.20 -68.42
N THR A 230 -9.71 -14.27 -68.34
CA THR A 230 -8.97 -13.60 -69.46
C THR A 230 -7.92 -12.66 -68.82
N LYS A 231 -6.61 -12.68 -69.11
CA LYS A 231 -5.83 -12.70 -70.39
C LYS A 231 -5.87 -11.36 -71.14
N ASP A 232 -4.79 -10.82 -71.72
CA ASP A 232 -3.32 -11.03 -71.63
C ASP A 232 -2.70 -9.59 -71.55
N GLY A 233 -1.42 -9.27 -71.28
CA GLY A 233 -0.12 -9.98 -71.23
C GLY A 233 0.98 -8.93 -70.88
N ASP A 234 2.31 -9.06 -71.02
CA ASP A 234 3.27 -10.15 -71.33
C ASP A 234 4.69 -9.72 -70.79
N ASP A 235 5.67 -10.65 -70.75
CA ASP A 235 7.16 -10.61 -70.72
C ASP A 235 7.96 -9.45 -70.04
N ASP A 236 9.07 -9.64 -69.27
CA ASP A 236 9.83 -10.86 -68.91
C ASP A 236 10.70 -10.69 -67.62
N ASP A 237 11.00 -11.83 -66.99
CA ASP A 237 12.09 -12.19 -66.03
C ASP A 237 12.37 -11.56 -64.62
N GLU A 238 12.33 -12.46 -63.63
CA GLU A 238 13.11 -12.60 -62.37
C GLU A 238 13.60 -11.37 -61.55
N LYS A 239 13.30 -11.20 -60.26
CA LYS A 239 13.38 -12.20 -59.17
C LYS A 239 12.70 -11.72 -57.88
N HIS A 240 12.03 -12.63 -57.17
CA HIS A 240 11.29 -12.31 -55.94
C HIS A 240 12.19 -12.08 -54.70
N ASN A 241 11.88 -11.04 -53.91
CA ASN A 241 12.24 -10.99 -52.50
C ASN A 241 11.14 -10.30 -51.67
N LYS A 242 10.02 -11.01 -51.43
CA LYS A 242 8.94 -10.54 -50.56
C LYS A 242 9.13 -11.10 -49.14
N ARG A 243 9.53 -10.23 -48.20
CA ARG A 243 9.52 -10.52 -46.75
C ARG A 243 8.15 -11.07 -46.33
N ALA A 244 8.13 -12.30 -45.83
CA ALA A 244 6.97 -12.83 -45.13
C ALA A 244 6.78 -12.12 -43.79
N LYS A 245 5.54 -11.71 -43.50
CA LYS A 245 5.15 -11.00 -42.28
C LYS A 245 4.87 -12.03 -41.19
N VAL A 246 5.82 -12.28 -40.29
CA VAL A 246 5.66 -13.28 -39.22
C VAL A 246 4.63 -12.80 -38.20
N SER A 247 3.64 -13.65 -37.93
CA SER A 247 2.52 -13.37 -37.02
C SER A 247 2.15 -14.60 -36.19
N SER A 248 2.96 -14.92 -35.18
CA SER A 248 2.54 -15.78 -34.06
C SER A 248 3.30 -15.40 -32.78
N LYS A 249 2.79 -15.88 -31.65
CA LYS A 249 3.32 -15.60 -30.30
C LYS A 249 4.24 -16.74 -29.80
N ASP A 250 4.58 -17.68 -30.69
CA ASP A 250 5.16 -18.99 -30.36
C ASP A 250 6.66 -19.11 -30.69
N ASP A 251 7.32 -17.98 -31.02
CA ASP A 251 8.78 -17.88 -31.26
C ASP A 251 9.62 -18.03 -29.96
N LEU A 252 9.05 -18.67 -28.93
CA LEU A 252 9.60 -18.85 -27.57
C LEU A 252 10.78 -19.83 -27.48
N THR A 253 11.26 -20.34 -28.61
CA THR A 253 12.47 -21.18 -28.71
C THR A 253 13.67 -20.45 -29.32
N ARG A 254 13.67 -19.10 -29.29
CA ARG A 254 14.93 -18.35 -29.34
C ARG A 254 15.81 -18.77 -28.15
N VAL A 255 16.76 -19.65 -28.41
CA VAL A 255 17.80 -20.03 -27.46
C VAL A 255 18.64 -18.78 -27.22
N TYR A 256 18.39 -18.11 -26.09
CA TYR A 256 19.22 -17.01 -25.64
C TYR A 256 20.66 -17.52 -25.45
N TYR A 257 21.61 -16.88 -26.13
CA TYR A 257 23.03 -17.10 -25.86
C TYR A 257 23.31 -16.69 -24.42
N ILE A 258 23.85 -17.60 -23.60
CA ILE A 258 24.06 -17.33 -22.18
C ILE A 258 25.38 -16.56 -22.02
N PRO A 259 25.35 -15.27 -21.67
CA PRO A 259 26.58 -14.47 -21.63
C PRO A 259 27.50 -14.89 -20.49
N SER A 260 28.80 -14.77 -20.71
CA SER A 260 29.78 -14.95 -19.64
C SER A 260 29.64 -13.87 -18.58
N LYS A 261 30.12 -14.13 -17.35
CA LYS A 261 30.14 -13.11 -16.28
C LYS A 261 30.94 -11.86 -16.67
N GLU A 262 31.95 -12.02 -17.53
CA GLU A 262 32.79 -10.93 -18.01
C GLU A 262 32.07 -10.08 -19.07
N GLU A 263 31.28 -10.71 -19.95
CA GLU A 263 30.41 -10.00 -20.88
C GLU A 263 29.30 -9.25 -20.15
N LEU A 264 28.69 -9.86 -19.14
CA LEU A 264 27.72 -9.18 -18.27
C LEU A 264 28.35 -7.98 -17.56
N THR A 265 29.56 -8.14 -17.01
CA THR A 265 30.32 -7.04 -16.40
C THR A 265 30.58 -5.92 -17.40
N LYS A 266 30.96 -6.24 -18.65
CA LYS A 266 31.12 -5.27 -19.74
C LYS A 266 29.81 -4.59 -20.16
N SER A 267 28.66 -5.25 -19.98
CA SER A 267 27.32 -4.66 -20.18
C SER A 267 26.78 -3.85 -18.98
N GLY A 268 27.58 -3.73 -17.91
CA GLY A 268 27.25 -2.98 -16.70
C GLY A 268 26.61 -3.81 -15.58
N TRP A 269 26.33 -5.10 -15.79
CA TRP A 269 25.80 -6.00 -14.75
C TRP A 269 26.91 -6.61 -13.89
N GLN A 270 26.83 -6.42 -12.58
CA GLN A 270 27.76 -7.00 -11.62
C GLN A 270 27.02 -7.87 -10.60
N TYR A 271 27.57 -9.04 -10.29
CA TYR A 271 27.10 -9.86 -9.18
C TYR A 271 27.54 -9.25 -7.85
N LYS A 272 26.64 -9.21 -6.86
CA LYS A 272 26.94 -8.73 -5.50
C LYS A 272 27.06 -9.91 -4.54
N SER A 273 25.95 -10.33 -3.95
CA SER A 273 25.87 -11.46 -3.01
C SER A 273 24.41 -11.95 -2.96
N HIS A 274 24.15 -13.10 -2.31
CA HIS A 274 22.78 -13.56 -2.02
C HIS A 274 21.86 -13.69 -3.27
N GLY A 275 22.44 -14.02 -4.43
CA GLY A 275 21.74 -14.12 -5.70
C GLY A 275 21.42 -12.77 -6.39
N ILE A 276 21.85 -11.65 -5.82
CA ILE A 276 21.60 -10.28 -6.30
C ILE A 276 22.63 -9.86 -7.36
N TRP A 277 22.13 -9.24 -8.42
CA TRP A 277 22.87 -8.57 -9.47
C TRP A 277 22.43 -7.11 -9.57
N THR A 278 23.36 -6.18 -9.76
CA THR A 278 23.09 -4.75 -9.99
C THR A 278 23.61 -4.31 -11.36
N LYS A 279 22.85 -3.46 -12.05
CA LYS A 279 23.26 -2.83 -13.30
C LYS A 279 23.68 -1.39 -13.03
N TYR A 280 24.87 -1.02 -13.50
CA TYR A 280 25.42 0.32 -13.36
C TYR A 280 25.38 1.10 -14.67
N GLY A 281 25.38 2.44 -14.56
CA GLY A 281 25.50 3.36 -15.69
C GLY A 281 25.43 4.82 -15.24
N PRO A 282 25.45 5.79 -16.17
CA PRO A 282 25.62 7.20 -15.85
C PRO A 282 24.44 7.76 -15.06
N HIS A 283 24.72 8.68 -14.14
CA HIS A 283 23.73 9.36 -13.28
C HIS A 283 22.69 10.17 -14.06
N THR A 284 22.97 10.51 -15.32
CA THR A 284 22.04 11.20 -16.24
C THR A 284 20.98 10.27 -16.85
N SER A 285 21.06 8.95 -16.60
CA SER A 285 20.07 7.99 -17.08
C SER A 285 18.69 8.23 -16.47
N LYS A 286 17.64 8.03 -17.28
CA LYS A 286 16.24 8.04 -16.79
C LYS A 286 15.88 6.83 -15.92
N ASP A 287 16.70 5.79 -15.96
CA ASP A 287 16.43 4.51 -15.30
C ASP A 287 17.03 4.39 -13.89
N VAL A 288 17.68 5.46 -13.39
CA VAL A 288 18.30 5.51 -12.05
C VAL A 288 17.33 5.08 -10.95
N ILE A 289 17.81 4.18 -10.09
CA ILE A 289 17.13 3.82 -8.85
C ILE A 289 17.50 4.85 -7.77
N THR A 290 16.49 5.44 -7.14
CA THR A 290 16.67 6.51 -6.13
C THR A 290 16.24 6.07 -4.72
N ALA A 291 15.69 4.86 -4.56
CA ALA A 291 15.39 4.28 -3.25
C ALA A 291 15.42 2.75 -3.31
N PHE A 292 15.79 2.13 -2.19
CA PHE A 292 15.60 0.70 -1.91
C PHE A 292 14.88 0.50 -0.59
N ASP A 293 14.09 -0.56 -0.50
CA ASP A 293 13.57 -1.09 0.74
C ASP A 293 13.36 -2.62 0.62
N VAL A 294 13.01 -3.28 1.73
CA VAL A 294 12.76 -4.73 1.80
C VAL A 294 11.39 -5.01 2.41
N LEU A 295 10.63 -5.89 1.74
CA LEU A 295 9.35 -6.44 2.19
C LEU A 295 9.46 -7.96 2.38
N PHE A 296 8.53 -8.59 3.10
CA PHE A 296 8.71 -9.96 3.62
C PHE A 296 7.52 -10.92 3.36
N GLY A 297 7.79 -12.03 2.69
CA GLY A 297 6.79 -13.07 2.39
C GLY A 297 6.39 -13.13 0.91
N TYR A 298 5.98 -14.32 0.44
CA TYR A 298 5.62 -14.55 -0.97
C TYR A 298 4.34 -13.80 -1.42
N ASP A 299 3.55 -13.34 -0.45
CA ASP A 299 2.37 -12.49 -0.57
C ASP A 299 2.67 -10.99 -0.43
N ALA A 300 3.96 -10.61 -0.32
CA ALA A 300 4.34 -9.21 -0.30
C ALA A 300 3.94 -8.49 -1.61
N VAL A 301 3.43 -7.28 -1.43
CA VAL A 301 3.06 -6.34 -2.50
C VAL A 301 3.56 -4.96 -2.13
N ASP A 302 3.82 -4.13 -3.13
CA ASP A 302 4.17 -2.72 -2.95
C ASP A 302 3.21 -1.90 -3.82
N PRO A 303 2.17 -1.28 -3.23
CA PRO A 303 1.16 -0.53 -3.96
C PRO A 303 1.60 0.91 -4.25
N ARG A 304 2.82 1.31 -3.88
CA ARG A 304 3.34 2.67 -4.10
C ARG A 304 3.59 2.91 -5.60
N PRO A 305 2.97 3.93 -6.23
CA PRO A 305 3.28 4.33 -7.60
C PRO A 305 4.78 4.60 -7.76
N ASN A 306 5.36 4.27 -8.93
CA ASN A 306 6.80 4.32 -9.23
C ASN A 306 7.76 3.44 -8.39
N TRP A 307 7.23 2.62 -7.48
CA TRP A 307 7.97 1.51 -6.86
C TRP A 307 7.78 0.19 -7.61
N LYS A 308 8.72 -0.73 -7.45
CA LYS A 308 8.70 -2.06 -8.07
C LYS A 308 9.29 -3.10 -7.12
N LEU A 309 8.45 -4.05 -6.72
CA LEU A 309 8.85 -5.26 -6.00
C LEU A 309 9.46 -6.31 -6.95
N ILE A 310 10.68 -6.77 -6.68
CA ILE A 310 11.26 -7.94 -7.36
C ILE A 310 10.54 -9.19 -6.87
N LYS A 311 10.05 -10.04 -7.79
CA LYS A 311 9.24 -11.23 -7.45
C LYS A 311 10.04 -12.47 -7.03
N SER A 312 11.37 -12.39 -7.02
CA SER A 312 12.27 -13.43 -6.49
C SER A 312 12.87 -12.97 -5.16
N PRO A 313 12.86 -13.79 -4.10
CA PRO A 313 13.40 -13.40 -2.80
C PRO A 313 14.93 -13.37 -2.79
N ILE A 314 15.50 -12.56 -1.91
CA ILE A 314 16.93 -12.57 -1.59
C ILE A 314 17.30 -13.97 -1.06
N ARG A 315 18.37 -14.57 -1.59
CA ARG A 315 18.76 -15.95 -1.28
C ARG A 315 19.67 -16.06 -0.08
N ASP A 316 19.71 -17.24 0.53
CA ASP A 316 20.70 -17.64 1.54
C ASP A 316 20.75 -16.75 2.80
N VAL A 317 19.80 -15.83 2.93
CA VAL A 317 19.58 -14.97 4.09
C VAL A 317 18.58 -15.66 5.02
N CYS A 318 19.02 -15.89 6.25
CA CYS A 318 18.19 -16.32 7.39
C CYS A 318 17.17 -17.44 7.13
N THR A 319 17.63 -18.57 6.58
CA THR A 319 16.84 -19.78 6.28
C THR A 319 16.07 -20.39 7.46
N LEU A 320 16.32 -19.93 8.69
CA LEU A 320 15.52 -20.23 9.89
C LEU A 320 14.09 -19.69 9.80
N VAL A 321 13.85 -18.65 9.00
CA VAL A 321 12.56 -17.97 8.87
C VAL A 321 11.91 -18.35 7.56
N LYS A 322 10.69 -18.91 7.61
CA LYS A 322 9.90 -19.32 6.43
C LYS A 322 9.22 -18.15 5.69
N ILE A 323 9.66 -16.92 5.95
CA ILE A 323 9.12 -15.68 5.39
C ILE A 323 10.33 -14.97 4.77
N PRO A 324 10.60 -15.17 3.47
CA PRO A 324 11.82 -14.65 2.86
C PRO A 324 11.70 -13.15 2.53
N PRO A 325 12.82 -12.39 2.57
CA PRO A 325 12.85 -10.98 2.19
C PRO A 325 12.90 -10.80 0.66
N PHE A 326 12.24 -9.75 0.18
CA PHE A 326 12.17 -9.32 -1.23
C PHE A 326 12.58 -7.85 -1.32
N ILE A 327 13.35 -7.49 -2.35
CA ILE A 327 13.74 -6.09 -2.59
C ILE A 327 12.61 -5.38 -3.34
N THR A 328 12.22 -4.22 -2.84
CA THR A 328 11.47 -3.21 -3.60
C THR A 328 12.32 -1.97 -3.84
N TYR A 329 12.08 -1.27 -4.94
CA TYR A 329 12.89 -0.12 -5.34
C TYR A 329 12.09 0.94 -6.09
N ARG A 330 12.49 2.20 -5.95
CA ARG A 330 11.90 3.35 -6.65
C ARG A 330 12.76 3.74 -7.86
N ARG A 331 12.13 3.92 -9.03
CA ARG A 331 12.77 4.50 -10.21
C ARG A 331 12.27 5.93 -10.45
N GLY A 332 13.21 6.85 -10.70
CA GLY A 332 12.89 8.28 -10.83
C GLY A 332 12.69 8.98 -9.47
N PRO A 333 12.07 10.17 -9.43
CA PRO A 333 12.00 11.02 -8.23
C PRO A 333 11.06 10.46 -7.15
N LYS A 334 11.12 11.03 -5.94
CA LYS A 334 10.02 10.92 -4.96
C LYS A 334 8.79 11.61 -5.56
N LEU A 335 7.63 10.94 -5.47
CA LEU A 335 6.35 11.53 -5.86
C LEU A 335 5.63 12.09 -4.63
N ASP A 336 4.83 13.14 -4.85
CA ASP A 336 3.95 13.68 -3.83
C ASP A 336 2.58 13.04 -4.00
N TYR A 337 2.32 11.93 -3.29
CA TYR A 337 1.08 11.17 -3.48
C TYR A 337 -0.17 11.96 -3.08
N LYS A 338 -0.08 12.88 -2.11
CA LYS A 338 -1.19 13.77 -1.74
C LYS A 338 -1.51 14.78 -2.84
N LYS A 339 -0.53 15.19 -3.64
CA LYS A 339 -0.73 16.10 -4.77
C LYS A 339 -1.12 15.38 -6.07
N GLU A 340 -0.51 14.24 -6.35
CA GLU A 340 -0.65 13.52 -7.62
C GLU A 340 -1.81 12.52 -7.65
N TYR A 341 -2.16 11.92 -6.50
CA TYR A 341 -3.15 10.83 -6.38
C TYR A 341 -4.27 11.18 -5.37
N SER A 342 -4.47 12.46 -5.07
CA SER A 342 -5.67 12.91 -4.34
C SER A 342 -6.87 12.99 -5.26
N LYS A 343 -7.97 12.37 -4.82
CA LYS A 343 -9.25 12.31 -5.51
C LYS A 343 -10.31 12.90 -4.59
N PRO A 344 -10.84 14.11 -4.89
CA PRO A 344 -11.84 14.76 -4.05
C PRO A 344 -13.07 13.87 -3.86
N LEU A 345 -13.59 13.80 -2.63
CA LEU A 345 -14.87 13.17 -2.36
C LEU A 345 -15.98 14.14 -2.76
N ALA A 346 -16.93 13.68 -3.59
CA ALA A 346 -18.07 14.46 -4.02
C ALA A 346 -19.32 13.58 -4.10
N MET A 347 -20.49 14.19 -3.91
CA MET A 347 -21.78 13.51 -4.12
C MET A 347 -21.94 13.10 -5.59
N ASN A 348 -22.50 11.92 -5.85
CA ASN A 348 -22.88 11.54 -7.21
C ASN A 348 -24.19 12.25 -7.66
N ASP A 349 -24.53 12.11 -8.94
CA ASP A 349 -25.71 12.76 -9.54
C ASP A 349 -27.05 12.34 -8.90
N ASN A 350 -27.11 11.15 -8.28
CA ASN A 350 -28.28 10.66 -7.54
C ASN A 350 -28.38 11.27 -6.14
N ASN A 351 -27.43 12.11 -5.73
CA ASN A 351 -27.25 12.63 -4.37
C ASN A 351 -26.92 11.53 -3.35
N GLU A 352 -26.28 10.46 -3.80
CA GLU A 352 -25.83 9.33 -2.98
C GLU A 352 -24.31 9.33 -2.81
N PHE A 353 -23.86 8.75 -1.70
CA PHE A 353 -22.46 8.47 -1.41
C PHE A 353 -22.36 7.15 -0.66
N LYS A 354 -21.58 6.20 -1.18
CA LYS A 354 -21.44 4.86 -0.63
C LYS A 354 -20.10 4.66 0.07
N ILE A 355 -20.17 4.23 1.32
CA ILE A 355 -19.02 3.87 2.15
C ILE A 355 -18.99 2.35 2.33
N LEU A 356 -17.84 1.71 2.10
CA LEU A 356 -17.58 0.36 2.59
C LEU A 356 -16.69 0.46 3.85
N GLN A 357 -17.20 -0.01 4.99
CA GLN A 357 -16.42 -0.12 6.22
C GLN A 357 -15.67 -1.45 6.24
N VAL A 358 -14.38 -1.39 6.57
CA VAL A 358 -13.47 -2.53 6.67
C VAL A 358 -12.85 -2.52 8.06
N ALA A 359 -13.38 -3.33 8.98
CA ALA A 359 -12.89 -3.41 10.35
C ALA A 359 -12.04 -4.69 10.54
N ASP A 360 -10.98 -4.61 11.34
CA ASP A 360 -10.33 -5.80 11.91
C ASP A 360 -9.86 -6.81 10.84
N LEU A 361 -9.01 -6.37 9.90
CA LEU A 361 -8.39 -7.27 8.90
C LEU A 361 -7.34 -8.20 9.52
N HIS A 362 -6.62 -7.73 10.54
CA HIS A 362 -5.58 -8.48 11.27
C HIS A 362 -4.52 -9.11 10.36
N PHE A 363 -4.07 -8.39 9.33
CA PHE A 363 -3.05 -8.89 8.40
C PHE A 363 -1.69 -9.03 9.07
N SER A 364 -0.91 -9.98 8.55
CA SER A 364 0.36 -10.41 9.11
C SER A 364 1.52 -10.22 8.13
N THR A 365 2.76 -10.44 8.57
CA THR A 365 3.88 -10.61 7.63
C THR A 365 3.88 -12.08 7.17
N GLY A 366 3.73 -12.32 5.87
CA GLY A 366 3.39 -13.65 5.34
C GLY A 366 1.88 -13.92 5.32
N PHE A 367 1.48 -15.12 4.87
CA PHE A 367 0.08 -15.48 4.58
C PHE A 367 -0.93 -15.47 5.74
N GLY A 368 -0.49 -15.28 6.98
CA GLY A 368 -1.32 -15.38 8.18
C GLY A 368 -1.84 -16.79 8.49
N LYS A 369 -2.40 -16.95 9.70
CA LYS A 369 -3.06 -18.19 10.14
C LYS A 369 -4.52 -17.90 10.40
N CYS A 370 -5.43 -18.65 9.75
CA CYS A 370 -6.85 -18.49 10.00
C CYS A 370 -7.19 -18.81 11.47
N LEU A 371 -7.83 -17.87 12.16
CA LEU A 371 -8.46 -18.04 13.45
C LEU A 371 -9.97 -18.17 13.24
N ASN A 372 -10.56 -19.22 13.84
CA ASN A 372 -11.99 -19.52 13.81
C ASN A 372 -12.66 -19.33 12.42
N PRO A 373 -12.14 -19.92 11.33
CA PRO A 373 -12.78 -19.83 10.03
C PRO A 373 -14.05 -20.67 10.00
N GLU A 374 -15.15 -20.12 9.48
CA GLU A 374 -16.38 -20.87 9.25
C GLU A 374 -16.54 -21.28 7.76
N PRO A 375 -17.11 -22.46 7.47
CA PRO A 375 -17.34 -23.57 8.40
C PRO A 375 -16.01 -24.08 8.97
N ALA A 376 -15.98 -24.56 10.22
CA ALA A 376 -14.75 -25.03 10.88
C ALA A 376 -13.90 -26.05 10.06
N SER A 377 -14.53 -26.85 9.18
CA SER A 377 -13.85 -27.74 8.24
C SER A 377 -12.90 -27.03 7.26
N SER A 378 -13.12 -25.74 7.01
CA SER A 378 -12.30 -24.89 6.14
C SER A 378 -10.99 -24.40 6.79
N ALA A 379 -10.69 -24.81 8.03
CA ALA A 379 -9.45 -24.45 8.72
C ALA A 379 -8.19 -25.15 8.17
N SER A 380 -8.33 -26.33 7.56
CA SER A 380 -7.21 -27.09 7.02
C SER A 380 -6.56 -26.36 5.85
N SER A 381 -5.24 -26.16 5.91
CA SER A 381 -4.46 -25.40 4.91
C SER A 381 -4.92 -23.95 4.69
N CYS A 382 -5.68 -23.36 5.63
CA CYS A 382 -6.24 -22.02 5.50
C CYS A 382 -5.17 -20.94 5.71
N GLN A 383 -4.97 -20.11 4.67
CA GLN A 383 -4.16 -18.90 4.69
C GLN A 383 -5.08 -17.70 4.95
N ALA A 384 -4.88 -16.97 6.05
CA ALA A 384 -5.81 -15.93 6.48
C ALA A 384 -5.89 -14.76 5.51
N ASP A 385 -4.74 -14.22 5.13
CA ASP A 385 -4.66 -12.94 4.45
C ASP A 385 -5.12 -13.09 2.97
N PRO A 386 -4.70 -14.13 2.21
CA PRO A 386 -5.24 -14.41 0.87
C PRO A 386 -6.75 -14.71 0.87
N ARG A 387 -7.28 -15.44 1.87
CA ARG A 387 -8.71 -15.75 1.94
C ARG A 387 -9.53 -14.48 2.28
N THR A 388 -9.03 -13.66 3.20
CA THR A 388 -9.63 -12.35 3.51
C THR A 388 -9.57 -11.41 2.30
N LEU A 389 -8.43 -11.32 1.61
CA LEU A 389 -8.30 -10.54 0.37
C LEU A 389 -9.31 -10.99 -0.69
N LYS A 390 -9.52 -12.30 -0.88
CA LYS A 390 -10.53 -12.81 -1.81
C LYS A 390 -11.94 -12.31 -1.46
N PHE A 391 -12.29 -12.27 -0.17
CA PHE A 391 -13.57 -11.75 0.30
C PHE A 391 -13.69 -10.23 0.10
N VAL A 392 -12.70 -9.45 0.53
CA VAL A 392 -12.67 -7.98 0.37
C VAL A 392 -12.77 -7.58 -1.10
N ASN A 393 -11.95 -8.18 -1.97
CA ASN A 393 -12.02 -7.95 -3.42
C ASN A 393 -13.42 -8.25 -3.98
N LYS A 394 -14.02 -9.39 -3.59
CA LYS A 394 -15.35 -9.77 -4.06
C LYS A 394 -16.43 -8.77 -3.63
N VAL A 395 -16.36 -8.22 -2.41
CA VAL A 395 -17.31 -7.19 -1.95
C VAL A 395 -17.05 -5.84 -2.60
N LEU A 396 -15.80 -5.44 -2.84
CA LEU A 396 -15.46 -4.24 -3.61
C LEU A 396 -16.07 -4.29 -5.03
N ASP A 397 -15.97 -5.44 -5.70
CA ASP A 397 -16.50 -5.62 -7.06
C ASP A 397 -18.05 -5.57 -7.11
N ILE A 398 -18.73 -6.02 -6.04
CA ILE A 398 -20.20 -5.98 -5.90
C ILE A 398 -20.68 -4.59 -5.51
N GLU A 399 -20.12 -4.01 -4.44
CA GLU A 399 -20.62 -2.77 -3.87
C GLU A 399 -20.15 -1.53 -4.61
N LYS A 400 -18.93 -1.54 -5.17
CA LYS A 400 -18.33 -0.39 -5.86
C LYS A 400 -18.45 0.91 -5.04
N PRO A 401 -17.89 0.93 -3.82
CA PRO A 401 -18.02 2.09 -2.94
C PRO A 401 -17.30 3.32 -3.52
N ASP A 402 -17.85 4.50 -3.24
CA ASP A 402 -17.19 5.78 -3.52
C ASP A 402 -16.01 6.00 -2.56
N PHE A 403 -16.08 5.39 -1.37
CA PHE A 403 -15.14 5.58 -0.27
C PHE A 403 -15.00 4.33 0.61
N VAL A 404 -13.80 4.10 1.15
CA VAL A 404 -13.54 3.02 2.12
C VAL A 404 -13.14 3.62 3.47
N VAL A 405 -13.68 3.07 4.56
CA VAL A 405 -13.28 3.45 5.92
C VAL A 405 -12.73 2.23 6.66
N LEU A 406 -11.46 2.30 7.04
CA LEU A 406 -10.76 1.27 7.78
C LEU A 406 -10.78 1.60 9.29
N THR A 407 -11.60 0.92 10.08
CA THR A 407 -11.81 1.24 11.52
C THR A 407 -10.85 0.50 12.46
N GLY A 408 -9.55 0.61 12.18
CA GLY A 408 -8.47 0.06 13.01
C GLY A 408 -8.27 -1.45 12.90
N ASP A 409 -7.16 -1.92 13.46
CA ASP A 409 -6.74 -3.32 13.51
C ASP A 409 -6.60 -3.96 12.12
N GLN A 410 -6.01 -3.18 11.21
CA GLN A 410 -5.78 -3.61 9.84
C GLN A 410 -4.58 -4.55 9.77
N ILE A 411 -3.61 -4.39 10.66
CA ILE A 411 -2.52 -5.34 10.90
C ILE A 411 -2.56 -5.91 12.32
N PHE A 412 -2.24 -7.20 12.45
CA PHE A 412 -2.09 -7.86 13.75
C PHE A 412 -0.62 -7.78 14.15
N GLY A 413 -0.22 -6.75 14.90
CA GLY A 413 1.19 -6.42 15.14
C GLY A 413 2.06 -7.58 15.65
N SER A 414 1.54 -8.42 16.54
CA SER A 414 2.26 -9.62 17.01
C SER A 414 2.52 -10.69 15.92
N GLY A 415 1.68 -10.71 14.87
CA GLY A 415 1.86 -11.49 13.64
C GLY A 415 2.54 -10.70 12.50
N ALA A 416 2.81 -9.41 12.68
CA ALA A 416 3.42 -8.53 11.69
C ALA A 416 4.81 -8.02 12.15
N PRO A 417 5.84 -8.90 12.22
CA PRO A 417 7.22 -8.51 12.55
C PRO A 417 7.86 -7.54 11.53
N ASP A 418 7.24 -7.37 10.36
CA ASP A 418 7.39 -6.19 9.49
C ASP A 418 6.00 -5.62 9.19
N SER A 419 5.65 -4.52 9.87
CA SER A 419 4.34 -3.86 9.79
C SER A 419 4.07 -3.25 8.42
N GLU A 420 5.11 -2.75 7.72
CA GLU A 420 4.99 -2.13 6.40
C GLU A 420 4.50 -3.14 5.35
N THR A 421 5.04 -4.36 5.34
CA THR A 421 4.58 -5.42 4.44
C THR A 421 3.11 -5.79 4.69
N ALA A 422 2.68 -5.86 5.95
CA ALA A 422 1.29 -6.15 6.30
C ALA A 422 0.35 -5.01 5.88
N ALA A 423 0.75 -3.75 6.14
CA ALA A 423 0.02 -2.54 5.78
C ALA A 423 -0.18 -2.40 4.26
N PHE A 424 0.88 -2.58 3.47
CA PHE A 424 0.81 -2.54 2.00
C PHE A 424 -0.12 -3.61 1.43
N LYS A 425 -0.06 -4.83 1.97
CA LYS A 425 -0.97 -5.91 1.60
C LYS A 425 -2.43 -5.56 1.93
N ALA A 426 -2.70 -5.00 3.12
CA ALA A 426 -4.04 -4.59 3.55
C ALA A 426 -4.64 -3.49 2.67
N LEU A 427 -3.83 -2.50 2.28
CA LEU A 427 -4.29 -1.32 1.52
C LEU A 427 -4.26 -1.50 -0.01
N SER A 428 -3.53 -2.49 -0.52
CA SER A 428 -3.41 -2.76 -1.96
C SER A 428 -4.77 -2.83 -2.72
N PRO A 429 -5.86 -3.45 -2.22
CA PRO A 429 -7.09 -3.58 -3.01
C PRO A 429 -7.81 -2.26 -3.29
N PHE A 430 -7.56 -1.22 -2.47
CA PHE A 430 -8.15 0.11 -2.59
C PHE A 430 -7.28 1.01 -3.46
N ILE A 431 -5.96 0.96 -3.26
CA ILE A 431 -4.98 1.72 -4.07
C ILE A 431 -5.02 1.26 -5.53
N GLU A 432 -5.02 -0.06 -5.79
CA GLU A 432 -5.10 -0.62 -7.15
C GLU A 432 -6.43 -0.32 -7.87
N ARG A 433 -7.49 0.04 -7.13
CA ARG A 433 -8.80 0.43 -7.66
C ARG A 433 -9.04 1.93 -7.69
N GLU A 434 -8.06 2.74 -7.28
CA GLU A 434 -8.20 4.20 -7.17
C GLU A 434 -9.38 4.64 -6.27
N ILE A 435 -9.69 3.85 -5.24
CA ILE A 435 -10.77 4.12 -4.28
C ILE A 435 -10.19 4.91 -3.11
N PRO A 436 -10.67 6.15 -2.84
CA PRO A 436 -10.22 6.91 -1.69
C PRO A 436 -10.56 6.21 -0.38
N PHE A 437 -9.66 6.30 0.60
CA PHE A 437 -9.86 5.66 1.90
C PHE A 437 -9.43 6.52 3.08
N ALA A 438 -10.19 6.42 4.17
CA ALA A 438 -9.80 6.88 5.50
C ALA A 438 -9.45 5.68 6.39
N ILE A 439 -8.57 5.90 7.36
CA ILE A 439 -8.11 4.89 8.30
C ILE A 439 -7.83 5.51 9.67
N VAL A 440 -8.23 4.81 10.72
CA VAL A 440 -7.83 5.05 12.12
C VAL A 440 -7.01 3.87 12.61
N LEU A 441 -6.21 4.06 13.65
CA LEU A 441 -5.47 2.97 14.29
C LEU A 441 -6.36 2.18 15.25
N GLY A 442 -6.10 0.88 15.34
CA GLY A 442 -6.56 0.02 16.43
C GLY A 442 -5.44 -0.37 17.40
N ASN A 443 -5.79 -1.17 18.41
CA ASN A 443 -4.84 -1.53 19.47
C ASN A 443 -3.76 -2.53 19.02
N HIS A 444 -4.01 -3.36 18.01
CA HIS A 444 -3.03 -4.31 17.47
C HIS A 444 -2.15 -3.71 16.37
N ASP A 445 -2.57 -2.63 15.71
CA ASP A 445 -1.83 -2.01 14.60
C ASP A 445 -0.39 -1.63 15.01
N ALA A 446 -0.22 -0.99 16.17
CA ALA A 446 1.06 -0.47 16.66
C ALA A 446 1.88 -1.47 17.51
N GLU A 447 1.54 -2.76 17.53
CA GLU A 447 2.27 -3.81 18.28
C GLU A 447 3.40 -4.47 17.48
N GLY A 448 3.59 -4.10 16.21
CA GLY A 448 4.56 -4.70 15.29
C GLY A 448 5.92 -3.98 15.26
N SER A 449 6.47 -3.79 14.06
CA SER A 449 7.78 -3.13 13.86
C SER A 449 7.73 -1.60 13.82
N LEU A 450 6.52 -1.01 13.74
CA LEU A 450 6.27 0.43 13.63
C LEU A 450 5.36 0.88 14.78
N GLY A 451 5.70 1.99 15.43
CA GLY A 451 4.82 2.61 16.43
C GLY A 451 3.69 3.43 15.79
N SER A 452 2.69 3.82 16.57
CA SER A 452 1.50 4.55 16.10
C SER A 452 1.82 5.77 15.21
N LYS A 453 2.82 6.60 15.58
CA LYS A 453 3.24 7.75 14.77
C LYS A 453 3.79 7.34 13.40
N GLU A 454 4.56 6.27 13.34
CA GLU A 454 5.21 5.80 12.11
C GLU A 454 4.17 5.13 11.20
N LEU A 455 3.30 4.28 11.75
CA LEU A 455 2.28 3.58 10.99
C LEU A 455 1.16 4.52 10.50
N MET A 456 0.70 5.47 11.32
CA MET A 456 -0.23 6.51 10.86
C MET A 456 0.43 7.42 9.80
N GLY A 457 1.74 7.61 9.90
CA GLY A 457 2.52 8.32 8.90
C GLY A 457 2.54 7.59 7.55
N LEU A 458 2.77 6.27 7.56
CA LEU A 458 2.67 5.41 6.38
C LEU A 458 1.26 5.45 5.77
N TYR A 459 0.24 5.27 6.59
CA TYR A 459 -1.16 5.27 6.18
C TYR A 459 -1.62 6.62 5.59
N SER A 460 -1.13 7.74 6.12
CA SER A 460 -1.46 9.07 5.60
C SER A 460 -0.69 9.42 4.33
N ASP A 461 0.57 9.00 4.16
CA ASP A 461 1.37 9.32 2.96
C ASP A 461 0.91 8.56 1.69
N LEU A 462 0.23 7.43 1.83
CA LEU A 462 -0.14 6.57 0.69
C LEU A 462 -1.15 7.20 -0.31
N PRO A 463 -1.12 6.80 -1.61
CA PRO A 463 -2.05 7.28 -2.63
C PRO A 463 -3.50 7.03 -2.26
N TYR A 464 -4.41 7.92 -2.68
CA TYR A 464 -5.85 7.87 -2.38
C TYR A 464 -6.23 7.91 -0.89
N SER A 465 -5.26 7.93 0.03
CA SER A 465 -5.51 8.14 1.46
C SER A 465 -6.00 9.56 1.69
N VAL A 466 -7.16 9.72 2.33
CA VAL A 466 -7.61 11.01 2.88
C VAL A 466 -7.17 11.19 4.33
N ALA A 467 -6.54 10.18 4.92
CA ALA A 467 -6.13 10.20 6.32
C ALA A 467 -4.99 11.19 6.59
N ALA A 468 -4.96 11.70 7.83
CA ALA A 468 -3.98 12.68 8.30
C ALA A 468 -3.51 12.35 9.72
N MET A 469 -2.34 12.85 10.10
CA MET A 469 -1.77 12.65 11.45
C MET A 469 -2.61 13.29 12.56
N GLY A 470 -3.29 14.40 12.26
CA GLY A 470 -3.88 15.32 13.24
C GLY A 470 -2.86 16.33 13.78
N PRO A 471 -3.31 17.34 14.56
CA PRO A 471 -2.44 18.36 15.14
C PRO A 471 -1.53 17.78 16.25
N GLU A 472 -0.28 18.24 16.34
CA GLU A 472 0.67 17.74 17.37
C GLU A 472 0.26 18.07 18.82
N SER A 473 -0.69 18.99 19.02
CA SER A 473 -1.26 19.36 20.33
C SER A 473 -2.45 18.51 20.77
N VAL A 474 -2.90 17.58 19.94
CA VAL A 474 -4.04 16.69 20.20
C VAL A 474 -3.51 15.29 20.51
N ASP A 475 -4.04 14.64 21.54
CA ASP A 475 -3.61 13.29 21.94
C ASP A 475 -3.93 12.22 20.88
N GLY A 476 -2.96 11.34 20.61
CA GLY A 476 -3.08 10.27 19.62
C GLY A 476 -2.67 10.68 18.20
N TYR A 477 -2.81 9.76 17.25
CA TYR A 477 -2.51 9.96 15.83
C TYR A 477 -3.63 9.41 14.95
N GLY A 478 -4.08 10.19 13.97
CA GLY A 478 -5.28 9.85 13.18
C GLY A 478 -6.54 10.58 13.64
N ASN A 479 -6.39 11.73 14.29
CA ASN A 479 -7.48 12.66 14.61
C ASN A 479 -7.67 13.62 13.43
N TYR A 480 -8.74 13.49 12.65
CA TYR A 480 -9.02 14.38 11.51
C TYR A 480 -10.50 14.35 11.09
N ILE A 481 -10.91 15.36 10.32
CA ILE A 481 -12.18 15.38 9.60
C ILE A 481 -11.96 15.12 8.10
N THR A 482 -12.98 14.61 7.42
CA THR A 482 -13.05 14.60 5.95
C THR A 482 -14.46 15.01 5.52
N THR A 483 -14.56 15.82 4.47
CA THR A 483 -15.83 16.29 3.92
C THR A 483 -16.07 15.74 2.51
N VAL A 484 -17.34 15.60 2.15
CA VAL A 484 -17.79 15.28 0.79
C VAL A 484 -18.39 16.54 0.19
N GLN A 485 -17.93 16.92 -1.00
CA GLN A 485 -18.40 18.12 -1.70
C GLN A 485 -19.81 17.92 -2.26
N GLY A 486 -20.62 18.98 -2.21
CA GLY A 486 -21.87 19.07 -2.97
C GLY A 486 -21.62 19.40 -4.43
N ARG A 487 -22.48 20.24 -5.03
CA ARG A 487 -22.30 20.72 -6.41
C ARG A 487 -21.24 21.81 -6.52
N THR A 488 -20.93 22.52 -5.45
CA THR A 488 -19.85 23.51 -5.39
C THR A 488 -18.70 22.98 -4.54
N LYS A 489 -17.47 23.44 -4.83
CA LYS A 489 -16.27 23.02 -4.07
C LYS A 489 -16.27 23.51 -2.61
N SER A 490 -17.07 24.52 -2.29
CA SER A 490 -17.24 25.09 -0.95
C SER A 490 -18.42 24.49 -0.18
N SER A 491 -19.41 23.93 -0.88
CA SER A 491 -20.52 23.20 -0.26
C SER A 491 -20.05 21.88 0.39
N VAL A 492 -20.42 21.69 1.66
CA VAL A 492 -20.13 20.46 2.43
C VAL A 492 -21.42 19.65 2.54
N ALA A 493 -21.49 18.56 1.77
CA ALA A 493 -22.64 17.67 1.71
C ALA A 493 -22.67 16.66 2.86
N LEU A 494 -21.51 16.10 3.20
CA LEU A 494 -21.33 15.15 4.29
C LEU A 494 -20.05 15.49 5.06
N SER A 495 -20.02 15.17 6.36
CA SER A 495 -18.79 15.20 7.16
C SER A 495 -18.56 13.89 7.93
N PHE A 496 -17.31 13.45 7.92
CA PHE A 496 -16.84 12.23 8.57
C PHE A 496 -15.72 12.57 9.54
N TYR A 497 -15.90 12.21 10.81
CA TYR A 497 -14.94 12.45 11.87
C TYR A 497 -14.17 11.18 12.20
N PHE A 498 -12.85 11.27 12.29
CA PHE A 498 -11.94 10.16 12.56
C PHE A 498 -11.14 10.48 13.82
N VAL A 499 -11.12 9.55 14.78
CA VAL A 499 -10.50 9.76 16.10
C VAL A 499 -9.65 8.56 16.48
N ASP A 500 -8.46 8.85 17.03
CA ASP A 500 -7.65 7.83 17.70
C ASP A 500 -8.32 7.44 19.03
N SER A 501 -8.90 6.24 19.08
CA SER A 501 -9.44 5.68 20.34
C SER A 501 -8.36 5.22 21.32
N HIS A 502 -7.09 5.36 20.95
CA HIS A 502 -5.91 4.83 21.63
C HIS A 502 -5.90 3.29 21.69
N ALA A 503 -4.91 2.74 22.40
CA ALA A 503 -4.80 1.31 22.67
C ALA A 503 -5.07 1.04 24.16
N TYR A 504 -4.05 0.71 24.94
CA TYR A 504 -4.18 0.33 26.35
C TYR A 504 -3.91 1.50 27.29
N SER A 505 -4.68 1.58 28.39
CA SER A 505 -4.50 2.61 29.42
C SER A 505 -3.06 2.60 29.98
N MET A 506 -2.45 3.79 30.04
CA MET A 506 -1.10 3.96 30.62
C MET A 506 -1.12 3.76 32.14
N ASN A 507 -2.25 4.00 32.82
CA ASN A 507 -2.40 3.85 34.27
C ASN A 507 -3.30 2.65 34.61
N LYS A 508 -2.82 1.45 34.26
CA LYS A 508 -3.51 0.16 34.44
C LYS A 508 -3.94 -0.16 35.89
N LYS A 509 -3.42 0.56 36.89
CA LYS A 509 -3.80 0.41 38.30
C LYS A 509 -5.09 1.16 38.66
N VAL A 510 -5.33 2.31 38.03
CA VAL A 510 -6.52 3.15 38.28
C VAL A 510 -7.59 2.87 37.22
N PHE A 511 -7.17 2.76 35.97
CA PHE A 511 -8.02 2.45 34.82
C PHE A 511 -7.47 1.21 34.12
N PRO A 512 -7.84 -0.02 34.55
CA PRO A 512 -7.43 -1.24 33.87
C PRO A 512 -8.12 -1.38 32.51
N GLY A 513 -7.46 -2.04 31.56
CA GLY A 513 -7.96 -2.30 30.21
C GLY A 513 -7.53 -1.25 29.18
N TYR A 514 -8.45 -0.95 28.26
CA TYR A 514 -8.24 0.00 27.17
C TYR A 514 -8.29 1.45 27.64
N ASP A 515 -7.65 2.32 26.88
CA ASP A 515 -7.68 3.75 27.12
C ASP A 515 -8.92 4.40 26.48
N TRP A 516 -9.11 5.70 26.68
CA TRP A 516 -10.28 6.45 26.18
C TRP A 516 -9.88 7.69 25.38
N ILE A 517 -10.78 8.14 24.49
CA ILE A 517 -10.68 9.39 23.72
C ILE A 517 -10.64 10.58 24.70
N LYS A 518 -9.61 11.42 24.58
CA LYS A 518 -9.30 12.53 25.48
C LYS A 518 -10.15 13.78 25.21
N GLU A 519 -10.25 14.65 26.21
CA GLU A 519 -11.03 15.88 26.14
C GLU A 519 -10.52 16.85 25.04
N ASN A 520 -9.21 16.96 24.84
CA ASN A 520 -8.64 17.76 23.74
C ASN A 520 -8.97 17.21 22.35
N GLN A 521 -9.11 15.89 22.18
CA GLN A 521 -9.62 15.30 20.93
C GLN A 521 -11.07 15.70 20.69
N LEU A 522 -11.91 15.69 21.75
CA LEU A 522 -13.32 16.11 21.65
C LEU A 522 -13.49 17.62 21.40
N ILE A 523 -12.61 18.45 21.98
CA ILE A 523 -12.55 19.89 21.68
C ILE A 523 -12.16 20.10 20.22
N TYR A 524 -11.09 19.43 19.76
CA TYR A 524 -10.63 19.53 18.38
C TYR A 524 -11.70 19.11 17.35
N MET A 525 -12.45 18.03 17.59
CA MET A 525 -13.57 17.63 16.72
C MET A 525 -14.69 18.69 16.66
N LYS A 526 -14.92 19.45 17.74
CA LYS A 526 -15.88 20.56 17.76
C LYS A 526 -15.37 21.79 17.02
N GLU A 527 -14.07 22.09 17.10
CA GLU A 527 -13.42 23.17 16.34
C GLU A 527 -13.44 22.88 14.84
N GLU A 528 -13.16 21.63 14.43
CA GLU A 528 -13.27 21.19 13.03
C GLU A 528 -14.72 21.27 12.52
N ALA A 529 -15.71 20.86 13.32
CA ALA A 529 -17.13 20.99 12.98
C ALA A 529 -17.57 22.46 12.78
N GLU A 530 -17.13 23.36 13.67
CA GLU A 530 -17.38 24.80 13.57
C GLU A 530 -16.72 25.41 12.32
N SER A 531 -15.54 24.89 11.91
CA SER A 531 -14.82 25.37 10.73
C SER A 531 -15.57 25.12 9.40
N ILE A 532 -16.37 24.06 9.32
CA ILE A 532 -17.09 23.66 8.09
C ILE A 532 -18.52 24.18 8.01
N LYS A 533 -19.03 24.86 9.06
CA LYS A 533 -20.44 25.28 9.17
C LYS A 533 -20.93 26.13 7.99
N ASP A 534 -20.08 26.99 7.43
CA ASP A 534 -20.46 27.89 6.33
C ASP A 534 -20.64 27.10 5.03
N GLY A 535 -19.83 26.04 4.82
CA GLY A 535 -19.98 25.11 3.71
C GLY A 535 -21.20 24.21 3.85
N ILE A 536 -21.56 23.81 5.07
CA ILE A 536 -22.83 23.12 5.38
C ILE A 536 -24.02 24.04 5.05
N ALA A 537 -23.96 25.30 5.49
CA ALA A 537 -24.98 26.31 5.22
C ALA A 537 -25.04 26.73 3.73
N GLU A 538 -23.97 26.54 2.95
CA GLU A 538 -24.01 26.62 1.49
C GLU A 538 -24.75 25.41 0.91
N PHE A 539 -24.37 24.20 1.31
CA PHE A 539 -24.96 22.96 0.79
C PHE A 539 -26.47 22.86 1.05
N GLN A 540 -26.95 23.25 2.23
CA GLN A 540 -28.38 23.21 2.57
C GLN A 540 -29.25 24.17 1.71
N LYS A 541 -28.64 25.09 0.97
CA LYS A 541 -29.34 25.92 -0.03
C LYS A 541 -29.53 25.19 -1.36
N GLU A 542 -28.78 24.11 -1.62
CA GLU A 542 -28.97 23.28 -2.80
C GLU A 542 -30.35 22.62 -2.79
N LYS A 543 -30.90 22.46 -3.99
CA LYS A 543 -32.19 21.83 -4.22
C LYS A 543 -32.05 20.45 -4.84
N SER A 544 -32.85 19.51 -4.33
CA SER A 544 -33.25 18.29 -5.01
C SER A 544 -34.70 18.43 -5.51
N THR A 545 -35.08 17.62 -6.50
CA THR A 545 -36.47 17.52 -6.97
C THR A 545 -36.95 16.10 -6.73
N GLU A 546 -37.99 15.94 -5.92
CA GLU A 546 -38.59 14.65 -5.61
C GLU A 546 -40.11 14.79 -5.75
N ASN A 547 -40.74 13.91 -6.55
CA ASN A 547 -42.17 13.95 -6.89
C ASN A 547 -42.66 15.31 -7.45
N GLY A 548 -41.77 16.09 -8.08
CA GLY A 548 -42.07 17.42 -8.62
C GLY A 548 -41.91 18.58 -7.62
N GLU A 549 -41.67 18.30 -6.34
CA GLU A 549 -41.40 19.32 -5.33
C GLU A 549 -39.91 19.64 -5.22
N SER A 550 -39.57 20.93 -5.03
CA SER A 550 -38.19 21.39 -4.84
C SER A 550 -37.87 21.50 -3.34
N LYS A 551 -37.05 20.58 -2.83
CA LYS A 551 -36.69 20.48 -1.40
C LYS A 551 -35.23 20.84 -1.17
N ASN A 552 -34.92 21.35 0.01
CA ASN A 552 -33.53 21.54 0.44
C ASN A 552 -32.88 20.17 0.61
N LYS A 553 -31.57 20.08 0.33
CA LYS A 553 -30.78 18.90 0.72
C LYS A 553 -30.42 18.93 2.21
N PHE A 554 -30.20 17.75 2.75
CA PHE A 554 -29.78 17.51 4.13
C PHE A 554 -28.28 17.22 4.18
N HIS A 555 -27.57 17.96 5.02
CA HIS A 555 -26.24 17.56 5.47
C HIS A 555 -26.37 16.36 6.42
N LEU A 556 -25.49 15.36 6.29
CA LEU A 556 -25.46 14.16 7.13
C LEU A 556 -24.03 13.91 7.59
N SER A 557 -23.83 13.46 8.83
CA SER A 557 -22.51 13.19 9.37
C SER A 557 -22.40 11.92 10.21
N MET A 558 -21.20 11.34 10.18
CA MET A 558 -20.84 10.11 10.89
C MET A 558 -19.48 10.25 11.57
N ALA A 559 -19.24 9.49 12.63
CA ALA A 559 -17.92 9.38 13.26
C ALA A 559 -17.41 7.94 13.24
N PHE A 560 -16.08 7.77 13.14
CA PHE A 560 -15.40 6.50 13.03
C PHE A 560 -14.17 6.47 13.94
N PHE A 561 -14.05 5.40 14.74
CA PHE A 561 -12.88 5.12 15.59
C PHE A 561 -12.83 3.61 15.86
N HIS A 562 -11.77 3.08 16.48
CA HIS A 562 -11.61 1.63 16.60
C HIS A 562 -12.35 1.02 17.80
N ILE A 563 -12.03 1.46 19.02
CA ILE A 563 -12.55 0.87 20.27
C ILE A 563 -13.95 1.44 20.58
N PRO A 564 -14.96 0.60 20.90
CA PRO A 564 -16.30 1.08 21.27
C PRO A 564 -16.29 1.97 22.52
N ILE A 565 -17.22 2.92 22.57
CA ILE A 565 -17.50 3.73 23.77
C ILE A 565 -18.43 3.00 24.74
N PRO A 566 -18.46 3.37 26.05
CA PRO A 566 -19.23 2.63 27.06
C PRO A 566 -20.71 2.41 26.75
N GLU A 567 -21.33 3.30 25.98
CA GLU A 567 -22.73 3.26 25.57
C GLU A 567 -23.08 2.04 24.71
N PHE A 568 -22.13 1.46 23.97
CA PHE A 568 -22.34 0.22 23.23
C PHE A 568 -22.76 -0.95 24.15
N LYS A 569 -22.45 -0.89 25.46
CA LYS A 569 -22.88 -1.89 26.45
C LYS A 569 -24.39 -1.91 26.70
N LYS A 570 -25.15 -0.87 26.30
CA LYS A 570 -26.60 -0.68 26.56
C LYS A 570 -27.51 -1.58 25.69
N THR A 571 -27.16 -2.86 25.50
CA THR A 571 -27.75 -3.82 24.53
C THR A 571 -29.22 -4.21 24.79
N ASN A 572 -29.86 -3.62 25.80
CA ASN A 572 -31.30 -3.69 26.04
C ASN A 572 -32.12 -2.64 25.23
N GLN A 573 -31.44 -1.72 24.53
CA GLN A 573 -32.04 -0.75 23.61
C GLN A 573 -32.34 -1.36 22.22
N PRO A 574 -33.06 -0.65 21.33
CA PRO A 574 -33.32 -1.14 19.97
C PRO A 574 -32.02 -1.47 19.24
N LEU A 575 -31.93 -2.69 18.70
CA LEU A 575 -30.69 -3.27 18.18
C LEU A 575 -31.00 -4.13 16.94
N ILE A 576 -30.23 -3.95 15.87
CA ILE A 576 -30.34 -4.72 14.62
C ILE A 576 -28.96 -5.29 14.25
N GLY A 577 -28.88 -6.61 14.18
CA GLY A 577 -27.66 -7.40 14.04
C GLY A 577 -27.42 -8.28 15.27
N GLU A 578 -26.19 -8.77 15.44
CA GLU A 578 -25.86 -9.79 16.42
C GLU A 578 -24.84 -9.29 17.46
N HIS A 579 -25.22 -9.31 18.74
CA HIS A 579 -24.31 -9.20 19.89
C HIS A 579 -23.87 -10.61 20.28
N ARG A 580 -22.60 -10.94 20.01
CA ARG A 580 -22.04 -12.30 20.13
C ARG A 580 -20.91 -12.41 21.14
N GLU A 581 -20.24 -11.32 21.45
CA GLU A 581 -19.22 -11.24 22.48
C GLU A 581 -19.39 -10.00 23.36
N GLY A 582 -18.83 -10.03 24.57
CA GLY A 582 -18.96 -8.92 25.51
C GLY A 582 -18.28 -7.66 24.99
N VAL A 583 -18.94 -6.51 25.13
CA VAL A 583 -18.44 -5.22 24.62
C VAL A 583 -17.22 -4.74 25.40
N ILE A 584 -16.07 -4.62 24.73
CA ILE A 584 -14.78 -4.28 25.36
C ILE A 584 -14.48 -2.76 25.28
N ALA A 585 -15.46 -1.95 25.66
CA ALA A 585 -15.30 -0.50 25.81
C ALA A 585 -14.49 -0.14 27.09
N PRO A 586 -13.77 1.00 27.13
CA PRO A 586 -13.02 1.46 28.30
C PRO A 586 -13.91 1.64 29.53
N ASN A 587 -13.28 1.67 30.71
CA ASN A 587 -13.97 1.83 31.99
C ASN A 587 -14.30 3.29 32.34
N TYR A 588 -13.66 4.25 31.68
CA TYR A 588 -13.93 5.67 31.83
C TYR A 588 -14.78 6.18 30.65
N ASN A 589 -15.81 6.97 30.95
CA ASN A 589 -16.60 7.66 29.94
C ASN A 589 -16.19 9.14 29.91
N SER A 590 -15.66 9.60 28.77
CA SER A 590 -15.26 10.99 28.54
C SER A 590 -16.34 11.86 27.86
N GLY A 591 -17.57 11.35 27.70
CA GLY A 591 -18.66 12.08 27.06
C GLY A 591 -18.57 12.12 25.53
N VAL A 592 -17.90 11.13 24.93
CA VAL A 592 -17.69 11.01 23.47
C VAL A 592 -19.02 11.04 22.71
N ARG A 593 -20.02 10.29 23.21
CA ARG A 593 -21.35 10.18 22.64
C ARG A 593 -22.04 11.54 22.50
N ASP A 594 -22.08 12.32 23.58
CA ASP A 594 -22.67 13.66 23.61
C ASP A 594 -21.84 14.69 22.84
N ALA A 595 -20.51 14.58 22.87
CA ALA A 595 -19.64 15.43 22.09
C ALA A 595 -19.94 15.32 20.59
N PHE A 596 -20.15 14.10 20.08
CA PHE A 596 -20.51 13.86 18.69
C PHE A 596 -21.95 14.23 18.35
N HIS A 597 -22.92 13.92 19.21
CA HIS A 597 -24.30 14.37 19.03
C HIS A 597 -24.39 15.90 18.95
N SER A 598 -23.66 16.63 19.80
CA SER A 598 -23.65 18.10 19.83
C SER A 598 -23.13 18.78 18.55
N ILE A 599 -22.45 18.03 17.67
CA ILE A 599 -21.98 18.49 16.34
C ILE A 599 -22.74 17.80 15.18
N GLY A 600 -23.91 17.24 15.48
CA GLY A 600 -24.87 16.70 14.50
C GLY A 600 -24.58 15.29 14.00
N VAL A 601 -23.60 14.57 14.56
CA VAL A 601 -23.30 13.19 14.15
C VAL A 601 -24.48 12.28 14.47
N SER A 602 -25.01 11.65 13.43
CA SER A 602 -26.20 10.79 13.51
C SER A 602 -25.86 9.31 13.74
N ALA A 603 -24.64 8.89 13.39
CA ALA A 603 -24.15 7.54 13.63
C ALA A 603 -22.64 7.51 13.91
N ILE A 604 -22.26 6.72 14.91
CA ILE A 604 -20.88 6.37 15.28
C ILE A 604 -20.64 4.93 14.84
N SER A 605 -19.47 4.63 14.24
CA SER A 605 -19.12 3.26 13.87
C SER A 605 -17.70 2.82 14.23
N VAL A 606 -17.59 1.57 14.66
CA VAL A 606 -16.40 1.00 15.32
C VAL A 606 -16.07 -0.42 14.87
N GLY A 607 -14.89 -0.92 15.27
CA GLY A 607 -14.43 -2.30 15.10
C GLY A 607 -14.26 -2.99 16.46
N HIS A 608 -13.10 -3.61 16.69
CA HIS A 608 -12.57 -4.09 17.97
C HIS A 608 -13.26 -5.33 18.59
N ASP A 609 -14.58 -5.30 18.77
CA ASP A 609 -15.32 -6.50 19.21
C ASP A 609 -15.74 -7.28 17.96
N HIS A 610 -14.79 -8.03 17.36
CA HIS A 610 -14.89 -8.57 16.00
C HIS A 610 -16.21 -9.28 15.67
N CYS A 611 -16.77 -10.04 16.62
CA CYS A 611 -17.97 -10.85 16.43
C CYS A 611 -19.26 -10.07 16.68
N ASN A 612 -19.18 -8.88 17.28
CA ASN A 612 -20.31 -7.95 17.32
C ASN A 612 -20.43 -7.25 15.97
N ASP A 613 -21.66 -7.17 15.46
CA ASP A 613 -21.91 -6.56 14.14
C ASP A 613 -23.22 -5.76 14.11
N TYR A 614 -23.76 -5.43 15.28
CA TYR A 614 -25.04 -4.75 15.42
C TYR A 614 -24.92 -3.23 15.26
N CYS A 615 -26.03 -2.61 14.89
CA CYS A 615 -26.30 -1.21 15.19
C CYS A 615 -27.25 -1.15 16.39
N LEU A 616 -26.94 -0.32 17.37
CA LEU A 616 -27.73 -0.04 18.57
C LEU A 616 -28.18 1.42 18.52
N LEU A 617 -29.46 1.69 18.73
CA LEU A 617 -29.98 3.04 18.85
C LEU A 617 -29.89 3.48 20.31
N ASP A 618 -29.05 4.48 20.60
CA ASP A 618 -28.93 5.04 21.94
C ASP A 618 -29.90 6.22 22.10
N GLU A 619 -31.05 5.93 22.71
CA GLU A 619 -32.17 6.84 22.99
C GLU A 619 -32.02 7.50 24.37
N GLU A 620 -30.79 7.91 24.73
CA GLU A 620 -30.45 8.36 26.08
C GLU A 620 -31.40 9.43 26.63
N GLN A 621 -31.81 9.27 27.90
CA GLN A 621 -32.92 9.96 28.59
C GLN A 621 -32.71 11.48 28.76
N SER A 622 -32.64 12.19 27.65
CA SER A 622 -32.84 13.63 27.57
C SER A 622 -34.34 13.95 27.72
N PRO A 623 -34.72 15.07 28.35
CA PRO A 623 -36.11 15.55 28.37
C PRO A 623 -36.64 16.01 26.99
N THR A 624 -35.89 15.78 25.91
CA THR A 624 -36.24 16.14 24.52
C THR A 624 -35.98 14.96 23.59
N ASP A 625 -36.89 14.74 22.63
CA ASP A 625 -36.90 13.58 21.70
C ASP A 625 -35.71 13.53 20.71
N ASP A 626 -34.92 14.60 20.63
CA ASP A 626 -33.89 14.84 19.60
C ASP A 626 -32.50 14.27 19.98
N ASN A 627 -32.33 13.70 21.18
CA ASN A 627 -31.04 13.18 21.65
C ASN A 627 -30.78 11.72 21.25
N LYS A 628 -30.91 11.37 19.97
CA LYS A 628 -30.77 9.98 19.48
C LYS A 628 -29.54 9.83 18.58
N ILE A 629 -28.82 8.71 18.70
CA ILE A 629 -27.65 8.39 17.87
C ILE A 629 -27.52 6.88 17.65
N TRP A 630 -27.09 6.45 16.47
CA TRP A 630 -26.79 5.04 16.20
C TRP A 630 -25.34 4.69 16.51
N LEU A 631 -25.13 3.56 17.18
CA LEU A 631 -23.82 3.00 17.56
C LEU A 631 -23.63 1.67 16.83
N CYS A 632 -22.77 1.61 15.81
CA CYS A 632 -22.69 0.49 14.86
C CYS A 632 -21.32 -0.19 14.80
N TYR A 633 -21.27 -1.49 15.03
CA TYR A 633 -20.08 -2.30 14.70
C TYR A 633 -20.00 -2.61 13.20
N GLY A 634 -18.81 -2.50 12.62
CA GLY A 634 -18.52 -2.94 11.25
C GLY A 634 -18.52 -4.45 11.06
N GLY A 635 -18.19 -5.19 12.13
CA GLY A 635 -17.95 -6.64 12.11
C GLY A 635 -16.55 -6.99 11.60
N GLY A 636 -15.97 -8.05 12.15
CA GLY A 636 -14.61 -8.51 11.88
C GLY A 636 -14.48 -9.15 10.51
N VAL A 637 -13.73 -8.49 9.63
CA VAL A 637 -13.48 -8.93 8.25
C VAL A 637 -12.39 -9.99 8.19
N GLY A 638 -11.36 -9.83 9.02
CA GLY A 638 -10.11 -10.58 8.98
C GLY A 638 -10.20 -12.01 9.50
N LEU A 639 -9.71 -12.96 8.72
CA LEU A 639 -9.46 -14.32 9.22
C LEU A 639 -8.19 -14.42 10.09
N GLY A 640 -7.36 -13.38 10.13
CA GLY A 640 -6.25 -13.28 11.08
C GLY A 640 -6.69 -12.97 12.51
N GLY A 641 -7.88 -12.36 12.67
CA GLY A 641 -8.44 -11.93 13.95
C GLY A 641 -9.32 -12.99 14.62
N TYR A 642 -9.61 -12.83 15.91
CA TYR A 642 -10.51 -13.72 16.64
C TYR A 642 -11.91 -13.80 15.99
N GLY A 643 -12.57 -14.97 16.07
CA GLY A 643 -13.89 -15.20 15.45
C GLY A 643 -14.72 -16.30 16.12
N GLY A 644 -14.35 -16.71 17.34
CA GLY A 644 -14.82 -17.96 17.94
C GLY A 644 -16.26 -18.00 18.46
N TYR A 645 -17.05 -16.94 18.23
CA TYR A 645 -18.32 -16.73 18.93
C TYR A 645 -19.52 -17.22 18.12
N GLY A 646 -19.79 -18.53 18.23
CA GLY A 646 -21.05 -19.15 17.83
C GLY A 646 -21.27 -19.27 16.31
N GLY A 647 -20.23 -19.62 15.55
CA GLY A 647 -20.34 -19.75 14.09
C GLY A 647 -20.29 -18.42 13.35
N TYR A 648 -19.47 -17.47 13.81
CA TYR A 648 -19.35 -16.15 13.19
C TYR A 648 -18.69 -16.23 11.80
N VAL A 649 -19.47 -16.02 10.75
CA VAL A 649 -18.92 -15.79 9.41
C VAL A 649 -18.43 -14.35 9.29
N ARG A 650 -17.21 -14.15 8.76
CA ARG A 650 -16.61 -12.84 8.49
C ARG A 650 -17.52 -12.00 7.61
N ARG A 651 -17.58 -10.69 7.88
CA ARG A 651 -18.52 -9.78 7.21
C ARG A 651 -17.99 -8.37 7.09
N LEU A 652 -18.55 -7.64 6.14
CA LEU A 652 -18.25 -6.23 5.83
C LEU A 652 -19.54 -5.43 5.92
N ARG A 653 -19.49 -4.21 6.46
CA ARG A 653 -20.62 -3.29 6.54
C ARG A 653 -20.55 -2.21 5.45
N THR A 654 -21.67 -1.96 4.80
CA THR A 654 -21.81 -0.86 3.82
C THR A 654 -22.74 0.21 4.39
N TYR A 655 -22.48 1.47 4.06
CA TYR A 655 -23.39 2.59 4.29
C TYR A 655 -23.69 3.28 2.96
N VAL A 656 -24.93 3.75 2.78
CA VAL A 656 -25.30 4.70 1.72
C VAL A 656 -25.98 5.89 2.35
N LEU A 657 -25.42 7.08 2.08
CA LEU A 657 -25.95 8.36 2.54
C LEU A 657 -26.61 9.05 1.35
N ASN A 658 -27.90 9.39 1.46
CA ASN A 658 -28.64 10.11 0.43
C ASN A 658 -29.04 11.50 0.96
N THR A 659 -28.39 12.55 0.43
CA THR A 659 -28.59 13.93 0.91
C THR A 659 -29.86 14.59 0.38
N ALA A 660 -30.49 14.05 -0.67
CA ALA A 660 -31.80 14.52 -1.11
C ALA A 660 -32.92 14.06 -0.16
N LYS A 661 -32.80 12.85 0.38
CA LYS A 661 -33.77 12.23 1.32
C LYS A 661 -33.44 12.46 2.79
N GLY A 662 -32.22 12.93 3.09
CA GLY A 662 -31.69 12.97 4.45
C GLY A 662 -31.66 11.57 5.06
N GLU A 663 -31.18 10.60 4.29
CA GLU A 663 -31.26 9.18 4.61
C GLU A 663 -29.87 8.59 4.83
N ILE A 664 -29.69 7.76 5.86
CA ILE A 664 -28.53 6.88 6.02
C ILE A 664 -29.04 5.45 6.08
N LYS A 665 -28.66 4.62 5.10
CA LYS A 665 -28.91 3.18 5.08
C LYS A 665 -27.63 2.41 5.37
N THR A 666 -27.76 1.23 5.96
CA THR A 666 -26.64 0.30 6.15
C THR A 666 -27.10 -1.15 6.00
N TRP A 667 -26.19 -2.02 5.55
CA TRP A 667 -26.36 -3.47 5.51
C TRP A 667 -25.00 -4.15 5.62
N LYS A 668 -24.98 -5.46 5.79
CA LYS A 668 -23.76 -6.27 5.80
C LYS A 668 -23.75 -7.30 4.66
N ARG A 669 -22.55 -7.78 4.32
CA ARG A 669 -22.29 -8.93 3.43
C ARG A 669 -21.35 -9.89 4.12
N THR A 670 -21.57 -11.19 4.01
CA THR A 670 -20.75 -12.24 4.65
C THR A 670 -19.82 -12.91 3.63
N GLU A 671 -18.74 -13.53 4.12
CA GLU A 671 -17.77 -14.25 3.28
C GLU A 671 -18.41 -15.42 2.49
N ASN A 672 -19.36 -16.13 3.10
CA ASN A 672 -19.99 -17.31 2.51
C ASN A 672 -21.08 -16.96 1.47
N GLU A 673 -21.77 -15.83 1.63
CA GLU A 673 -22.88 -15.38 0.79
C GLU A 673 -22.69 -13.90 0.39
N PRO A 674 -21.56 -13.50 -0.24
CA PRO A 674 -21.22 -12.08 -0.45
C PRO A 674 -22.19 -11.36 -1.38
N GLU A 675 -22.97 -12.07 -2.19
CA GLU A 675 -24.02 -11.49 -3.06
C GLU A 675 -25.26 -11.04 -2.28
N LYS A 676 -25.49 -11.58 -1.08
CA LYS A 676 -26.68 -11.33 -0.27
C LYS A 676 -26.43 -10.19 0.72
N LYS A 677 -27.36 -9.24 0.78
CA LYS A 677 -27.45 -8.27 1.88
C LYS A 677 -28.08 -8.94 3.10
N ILE A 678 -27.54 -8.69 4.28
CA ILE A 678 -28.18 -9.02 5.57
C ILE A 678 -28.31 -7.76 6.42
N ASP A 679 -29.31 -7.75 7.30
CA ASP A 679 -29.60 -6.68 8.27
C ASP A 679 -29.61 -5.27 7.67
N GLU A 680 -30.16 -5.16 6.45
CA GLU A 680 -30.40 -3.88 5.78
C GLU A 680 -31.39 -3.05 6.58
N GLN A 681 -31.00 -1.83 6.95
CA GLN A 681 -31.75 -0.95 7.84
C GLN A 681 -31.56 0.53 7.52
N VAL A 682 -32.54 1.35 7.93
CA VAL A 682 -32.52 2.81 7.81
C VAL A 682 -32.19 3.40 9.19
N LEU A 683 -31.05 4.09 9.29
CA LEU A 683 -30.58 4.73 10.53
C LEU A 683 -31.14 6.16 10.67
N VAL A 684 -31.19 6.89 9.56
CA VAL A 684 -31.63 8.28 9.47
C VAL A 684 -32.60 8.40 8.30
N SER A 685 -33.66 9.20 8.45
CA SER A 685 -34.62 9.51 7.37
C SER A 685 -35.15 10.93 7.54
N GLY A 686 -35.21 11.71 6.45
CA GLY A 686 -35.63 13.11 6.50
C GLY A 686 -34.73 13.99 7.38
N GLY A 687 -33.45 13.61 7.54
CA GLY A 687 -32.47 14.27 8.40
C GLY A 687 -32.56 13.92 9.90
N ASN A 688 -33.51 13.06 10.31
CA ASN A 688 -33.71 12.67 11.70
C ASN A 688 -33.28 11.22 11.93
N VAL A 689 -32.67 10.94 13.09
CA VAL A 689 -32.37 9.58 13.53
C VAL A 689 -33.70 8.85 13.81
N VAL A 690 -33.90 7.70 13.16
CA VAL A 690 -35.16 6.94 13.24
C VAL A 690 -34.96 5.55 13.83
N ASN A 691 -35.95 5.10 14.60
CA ASN A 691 -36.07 3.72 15.05
C ASN A 691 -36.86 2.93 13.99
N TRP A 692 -36.14 2.24 13.12
CA TRP A 692 -36.72 1.46 12.03
C TRP A 692 -36.99 0.02 12.50
N LYS A 693 -38.26 -0.39 12.47
CA LYS A 693 -38.75 -1.75 12.80
C LYS A 693 -39.55 -2.33 11.64
#